data_AF-A0A3S7UUH5-F1
#
_entry.id   AF-A0A3S7UUH5-F1
#
_cell.length_a   1.000
_cell.length_b   1.000
_cell.length_c   1.000
_cell.angle_alpha   90.00
_cell.angle_beta   90.00
_cell.angle_gamma   90.00
#
_symmetry.space_group_name_H-M   'P 1'
#
loop_
_entity.id
_entity.type
_entity.pdbx_description
1 polymer ?
#
loop_
_entity_poly.entity_id
_entity_poly.type
_entity_poly.pdbx_seq_one_letter_code
_entity_poly.pdbx_strand_id
1 'polypeptide(L)'
;MKNGLFKKWLAAALCVLALGSTAALAEPDSFGLGTGRDGSLIISAPGTNIINSYAQVTGPLAPGDITVPVGTCLGFSLCFRDGDLVMVLQTTGRVPVPPSGGTGAIDITNDPVGRWEFARLAAVSGTTLTLTAPLIHSYAANVTQVIRVPEYTSVSLTTTTARINASPWNGSAGGVIAFLATETVSNAGQINANAAGFRGGVYVDDDSGATGCSGLDEAAPNGAQKGEGIADVRYGPSHTGRGNVANGAGGGLCYKSGGGGGGNFGAGGVGGRSDGTIDGARLVGGLGGSVLVYSMLNHLTPGGGGGAGHGVDGTGVPGGRGGGIIFIRANQLTGSGTILASGGSGGSSAEDGGSGGGAGGSIYLRFAGTAACGAVSAAGGVGGSVNAGRVGPGGGGGGGRVLFQSALGGTCNFNLGGATPGNQQDPTAPDGPTYGATVGANGNSVTLTGGFVVPAVPSVTTPPDGLITNNRQPDIRGKAQPNTTVVIYIDGVEVGRTMSNSSGDYIFGLPFALSEGNHTVQAATELNEVQSPRSAANTFTVDVTAPAAPVVSSPADGALLNTSRPAITGTAEANSTVTVIIDGVAVGTVKADASGNWSYTPTTALADGSHTVKATATDAAGNTSPESAQNSFRVDTTAPSAPTVTTPSEGEYVDTPTPAITGKAEPNSTIAVIIDGVAVGTVTADAAGNWSYTPTTPLTDGSHTVKATATDAAGNTSPESPVRNFFVDTVVPEAPVVVSPGSGSVVNDSTPTITGTAEPNSTVTVIIDGVPVAVVPVDASGAWTYTPTTPLLDGSHEVKATATDAAGNTSPESNVCNFIVDTVVPAVPVVTAPAEGAHVMTPTPVVTGTADPGSTVTVIIDGVAVGTVTADAAGNWSYTPTTPLADGPHEVKVTATDVAGNTSPESPVRNFTVDTVVPAVPVVTGPTGTVDTLTPVITGTAEPGSTVTIIIDGVEVGTAQTDSSGNWSYTPTAPLTEGPHTVTSRATDAAGNTSEGSAGHTFTIVQDHAAPDTTITSGPSDTTSENSATFTFESNEPGVTYECSLDGAAFTRCTSPITFTNLSEGEHTFQVRASDAAGNVDATPATRTWTVSADSGNTGGDIAFLGDGLGCSATGGDSSLVLMGLGTFLALARRRRRQ
;
A
#
# COMPACT_ATOMS: atom_id res chain seq x y z
N MET A 1 -7.59 24.32 -30.95
CA MET A 1 -6.66 24.47 -32.10
C MET A 1 -6.24 23.08 -32.59
N LYS A 2 -5.75 22.99 -33.84
CA LYS A 2 -5.41 21.77 -34.62
C LYS A 2 -6.61 20.95 -35.11
N ASN A 3 -6.52 20.55 -36.38
CA ASN A 3 -7.59 19.99 -37.21
C ASN A 3 -7.83 18.50 -36.97
N GLY A 4 -9.05 18.03 -37.26
CA GLY A 4 -9.43 16.61 -37.23
C GLY A 4 -10.57 16.19 -38.16
N LEU A 5 -10.98 17.02 -39.14
CA LEU A 5 -11.94 16.58 -40.15
C LEU A 5 -11.28 15.54 -41.06
N PHE A 6 -11.82 14.31 -41.15
CA PHE A 6 -11.98 13.57 -42.41
C PHE A 6 -12.91 12.34 -42.26
N LYS A 7 -13.99 12.30 -43.05
CA LYS A 7 -14.75 11.12 -43.56
C LYS A 7 -14.95 9.89 -42.64
N LYS A 8 -16.16 9.69 -42.09
CA LYS A 8 -16.75 8.33 -41.89
C LYS A 8 -18.28 8.22 -41.61
N TRP A 9 -19.11 9.14 -42.12
CA TRP A 9 -20.58 9.09 -41.92
C TRP A 9 -21.38 9.22 -43.24
N LEU A 10 -21.16 8.31 -44.21
CA LEU A 10 -22.00 8.20 -45.42
C LEU A 10 -21.86 6.83 -46.13
N ALA A 11 -22.12 5.72 -45.43
CA ALA A 11 -21.99 4.36 -46.01
C ALA A 11 -22.87 3.26 -45.37
N ALA A 12 -23.89 3.61 -44.56
CA ALA A 12 -24.65 2.64 -43.76
C ALA A 12 -26.17 2.87 -43.74
N ALA A 13 -26.72 3.52 -44.78
CA ALA A 13 -28.14 3.87 -44.87
C ALA A 13 -28.77 3.45 -46.22
N LEU A 14 -28.45 2.25 -46.70
CA LEU A 14 -28.88 1.79 -48.03
C LEU A 14 -29.13 0.26 -48.13
N CYS A 15 -29.77 -0.36 -47.12
CA CYS A 15 -30.23 -1.76 -47.23
C CYS A 15 -31.40 -2.20 -46.32
N VAL A 16 -32.14 -1.28 -45.67
CA VAL A 16 -33.35 -1.65 -44.89
C VAL A 16 -34.50 -0.68 -45.16
N LEU A 17 -35.22 -0.91 -46.26
CA LEU A 17 -36.56 -0.34 -46.52
C LEU A 17 -37.27 -1.14 -47.64
N ALA A 18 -37.16 -2.47 -47.57
CA ALA A 18 -37.68 -3.41 -48.57
C ALA A 18 -38.17 -4.74 -47.95
N LEU A 19 -38.64 -4.69 -46.69
CA LEU A 19 -39.47 -5.74 -46.11
C LEU A 19 -40.90 -5.19 -46.04
N GLY A 20 -41.65 -5.40 -47.12
CA GLY A 20 -43.08 -5.13 -47.11
C GLY A 20 -43.77 -6.06 -46.11
N SER A 21 -44.80 -5.56 -45.44
CA SER A 21 -45.66 -6.40 -44.61
C SER A 21 -46.28 -7.49 -45.48
N THR A 22 -45.85 -8.74 -45.30
CA THR A 22 -46.54 -9.92 -45.81
C THR A 22 -47.82 -10.10 -45.02
N ALA A 23 -48.82 -9.28 -45.36
CA ALA A 23 -50.14 -9.35 -44.74
C ALA A 23 -50.70 -10.78 -44.89
N ALA A 24 -51.23 -11.32 -43.80
CA ALA A 24 -51.72 -12.70 -43.77
C ALA A 24 -52.80 -12.90 -44.86
N LEU A 25 -52.62 -13.90 -45.70
CA LEU A 25 -53.43 -14.08 -46.90
C LEU A 25 -54.88 -14.50 -46.57
N ALA A 26 -55.81 -14.26 -47.49
CA ALA A 26 -57.24 -14.55 -47.35
C ALA A 26 -57.51 -16.07 -47.45
N GLU A 27 -57.56 -16.75 -46.30
CA GLU A 27 -57.62 -18.21 -46.26
C GLU A 27 -58.97 -18.82 -46.72
N PRO A 28 -58.97 -20.02 -47.34
CA PRO A 28 -60.19 -20.62 -47.92
C PRO A 28 -61.10 -21.38 -46.93
N ASP A 29 -60.81 -21.42 -45.62
CA ASP A 29 -61.72 -22.03 -44.62
C ASP A 29 -61.66 -21.42 -43.20
N SER A 30 -60.93 -20.31 -43.01
CA SER A 30 -60.51 -19.83 -41.68
C SER A 30 -61.62 -19.29 -40.77
N PHE A 31 -62.81 -19.00 -41.29
CA PHE A 31 -63.90 -18.40 -40.54
C PHE A 31 -64.84 -19.45 -39.93
N GLY A 32 -64.90 -19.49 -38.59
CA GLY A 32 -65.77 -20.38 -37.82
C GLY A 32 -67.28 -20.09 -37.97
N LEU A 33 -67.93 -19.68 -36.88
CA LEU A 33 -69.37 -19.37 -36.85
C LEU A 33 -69.70 -17.88 -37.08
N GLY A 34 -68.69 -17.09 -37.46
CA GLY A 34 -68.79 -15.63 -37.54
C GLY A 34 -68.79 -14.96 -36.17
N THR A 35 -69.11 -13.66 -36.17
CA THR A 35 -69.05 -12.75 -35.02
C THR A 35 -70.40 -12.35 -34.45
N GLY A 36 -71.51 -12.72 -35.11
CA GLY A 36 -72.86 -12.29 -34.71
C GLY A 36 -73.20 -10.83 -34.99
N ARG A 37 -72.33 -10.08 -35.71
CA ARG A 37 -72.46 -8.62 -35.96
C ARG A 37 -73.74 -8.18 -36.67
N ASP A 38 -74.45 -9.07 -37.36
CA ASP A 38 -75.73 -8.76 -38.02
C ASP A 38 -76.99 -9.12 -37.18
N GLY A 39 -76.81 -9.61 -35.94
CA GLY A 39 -77.93 -9.91 -35.02
C GLY A 39 -78.80 -11.11 -35.42
N SER A 40 -80.03 -11.21 -34.94
CA SER A 40 -80.93 -12.32 -35.26
C SER A 40 -81.85 -12.03 -36.45
N LEU A 41 -81.99 -13.00 -37.36
CA LEU A 41 -82.91 -12.96 -38.50
C LEU A 41 -84.17 -13.79 -38.23
N ILE A 42 -85.37 -13.21 -38.42
CA ILE A 42 -86.66 -13.89 -38.26
C ILE A 42 -87.52 -13.69 -39.50
N ILE A 43 -88.08 -14.78 -40.05
CA ILE A 43 -88.95 -14.80 -41.23
C ILE A 43 -90.20 -15.64 -40.91
N SER A 44 -91.37 -15.02 -40.96
CA SER A 44 -92.66 -15.66 -40.60
C SER A 44 -93.65 -15.77 -41.75
N ALA A 45 -93.52 -14.95 -42.80
CA ALA A 45 -94.42 -14.88 -43.94
C ALA A 45 -93.78 -15.45 -45.23
N PRO A 46 -94.59 -15.92 -46.20
CA PRO A 46 -94.11 -16.19 -47.55
C PRO A 46 -93.66 -14.90 -48.25
N GLY A 47 -92.53 -14.94 -48.95
CA GLY A 47 -92.00 -13.79 -49.69
C GLY A 47 -90.63 -14.08 -50.33
N THR A 48 -90.17 -13.15 -51.16
CA THR A 48 -88.84 -13.20 -51.82
C THR A 48 -87.76 -12.63 -50.89
N ASN A 49 -87.59 -13.23 -49.70
CA ASN A 49 -86.56 -12.79 -48.75
C ASN A 49 -85.17 -13.19 -49.26
N ILE A 50 -84.44 -12.19 -49.76
CA ILE A 50 -83.04 -12.29 -50.21
C ILE A 50 -82.17 -11.73 -49.09
N ILE A 51 -81.15 -12.48 -48.64
CA ILE A 51 -80.31 -12.11 -47.48
C ILE A 51 -78.88 -11.73 -47.85
N ASN A 52 -78.43 -12.04 -49.06
CA ASN A 52 -77.10 -11.72 -49.56
C ASN A 52 -77.11 -10.45 -50.41
N SER A 53 -76.00 -9.72 -50.33
CA SER A 53 -75.66 -8.61 -51.22
C SER A 53 -74.44 -9.02 -52.04
N TYR A 54 -74.40 -8.71 -53.33
CA TYR A 54 -73.35 -9.16 -54.23
C TYR A 54 -73.01 -8.11 -55.29
N ALA A 55 -71.74 -8.05 -55.68
CA ALA A 55 -71.25 -7.19 -56.75
C ALA A 55 -70.28 -7.95 -57.66
N GLN A 56 -70.30 -7.64 -58.95
CA GLN A 56 -69.39 -8.19 -59.94
C GLN A 56 -68.02 -7.51 -59.82
N VAL A 57 -66.92 -8.26 -59.88
CA VAL A 57 -65.56 -7.69 -59.91
C VAL A 57 -65.28 -7.10 -61.29
N THR A 58 -64.80 -5.85 -61.37
CA THR A 58 -64.64 -5.10 -62.63
C THR A 58 -63.21 -5.04 -63.18
N GLY A 59 -62.21 -5.50 -62.41
CA GLY A 59 -60.81 -5.63 -62.83
C GLY A 59 -60.23 -7.02 -62.51
N PRO A 60 -59.08 -7.41 -63.08
CA PRO A 60 -58.42 -8.64 -62.70
C PRO A 60 -57.87 -8.54 -61.27
N LEU A 61 -57.78 -9.66 -60.58
CA LEU A 61 -57.22 -9.78 -59.23
C LEU A 61 -56.06 -10.79 -59.24
N ALA A 62 -54.98 -10.45 -58.56
CA ALA A 62 -53.78 -11.27 -58.41
C ALA A 62 -53.58 -11.75 -56.95
N PRO A 63 -52.82 -12.84 -56.74
CA PRO A 63 -52.29 -13.19 -55.43
C PRO A 63 -51.53 -11.99 -54.83
N GLY A 64 -51.85 -11.60 -53.61
CA GLY A 64 -51.30 -10.39 -52.98
C GLY A 64 -52.19 -9.14 -53.05
N ASP A 65 -53.28 -9.13 -53.84
CA ASP A 65 -54.15 -7.96 -53.93
C ASP A 65 -55.02 -7.79 -52.67
N ILE A 66 -54.97 -6.59 -52.08
CA ILE A 66 -55.84 -6.15 -50.97
C ILE A 66 -56.96 -5.19 -51.41
N THR A 67 -57.08 -4.87 -52.70
CA THR A 67 -58.10 -3.92 -53.21
C THR A 67 -58.90 -4.55 -54.34
N VAL A 68 -60.20 -4.73 -54.13
CA VAL A 68 -61.11 -5.34 -55.10
C VAL A 68 -62.02 -4.28 -55.72
N PRO A 69 -61.87 -3.96 -57.03
CA PRO A 69 -62.78 -3.07 -57.74
C PRO A 69 -64.06 -3.81 -58.10
N VAL A 70 -65.22 -3.22 -57.80
CA VAL A 70 -66.55 -3.81 -57.96
C VAL A 70 -67.51 -2.91 -58.75
N GLY A 71 -68.45 -3.54 -59.43
CA GLY A 71 -69.53 -2.87 -60.18
C GLY A 71 -70.72 -2.49 -59.30
N THR A 72 -71.90 -2.37 -59.91
CA THR A 72 -73.14 -2.14 -59.17
C THR A 72 -73.49 -3.32 -58.26
N CYS A 73 -74.01 -2.98 -57.08
CA CYS A 73 -74.36 -3.94 -56.05
C CYS A 73 -75.85 -4.33 -56.16
N LEU A 74 -76.15 -5.61 -55.97
CA LEU A 74 -77.47 -6.22 -56.10
C LEU A 74 -77.77 -7.08 -54.86
N GLY A 75 -79.05 -7.34 -54.58
CA GLY A 75 -79.49 -8.16 -53.46
C GLY A 75 -80.15 -7.33 -52.34
N PHE A 76 -79.76 -7.58 -51.08
CA PHE A 76 -80.35 -6.93 -49.91
C PHE A 76 -79.98 -5.44 -49.80
N SER A 77 -80.78 -4.64 -49.08
CA SER A 77 -80.77 -3.17 -49.11
C SER A 77 -79.57 -2.48 -48.41
N LEU A 78 -78.54 -3.24 -48.03
CA LEU A 78 -77.26 -2.75 -47.54
C LEU A 78 -76.14 -3.55 -48.23
N CYS A 79 -75.25 -2.87 -48.96
CA CYS A 79 -74.29 -3.52 -49.85
C CYS A 79 -73.07 -4.09 -49.12
N PHE A 80 -72.13 -3.23 -48.70
CA PHE A 80 -70.91 -3.57 -47.97
C PHE A 80 -70.62 -2.48 -46.92
N ARG A 81 -70.06 -2.87 -45.78
CA ARG A 81 -69.64 -1.98 -44.68
C ARG A 81 -68.33 -2.46 -44.07
N ASP A 82 -67.59 -1.56 -43.43
CA ASP A 82 -66.31 -1.88 -42.81
C ASP A 82 -66.42 -3.03 -41.78
N GLY A 83 -65.46 -3.93 -41.82
CA GLY A 83 -65.43 -5.18 -41.05
C GLY A 83 -66.39 -6.29 -41.50
N ASP A 84 -67.24 -6.06 -42.52
CA ASP A 84 -68.09 -7.12 -43.09
C ASP A 84 -67.24 -8.29 -43.61
N LEU A 85 -67.75 -9.51 -43.47
CA LEU A 85 -67.21 -10.69 -44.13
C LEU A 85 -67.70 -10.76 -45.59
N VAL A 86 -66.76 -10.94 -46.50
CA VAL A 86 -67.04 -11.17 -47.92
C VAL A 86 -66.43 -12.48 -48.41
N MET A 87 -67.17 -13.17 -49.27
CA MET A 87 -66.73 -14.34 -50.02
C MET A 87 -66.41 -13.89 -51.45
N VAL A 88 -65.16 -14.04 -51.88
CA VAL A 88 -64.74 -13.83 -53.27
C VAL A 88 -64.87 -15.17 -53.99
N LEU A 89 -65.69 -15.24 -55.04
CA LEU A 89 -66.04 -16.47 -55.74
C LEU A 89 -66.14 -16.24 -57.25
N GLN A 90 -65.39 -17.02 -58.04
CA GLN A 90 -65.49 -17.06 -59.49
C GLN A 90 -66.30 -18.28 -59.93
N THR A 91 -67.38 -18.08 -60.70
CA THR A 91 -68.27 -19.19 -61.12
C THR A 91 -68.02 -19.68 -62.54
N THR A 92 -67.37 -18.90 -63.40
CA THR A 92 -67.09 -19.25 -64.80
C THR A 92 -65.71 -18.75 -65.25
N GLY A 93 -65.35 -18.93 -66.52
CA GLY A 93 -64.09 -18.42 -67.09
C GLY A 93 -62.88 -19.35 -66.97
N ARG A 94 -63.11 -20.68 -66.94
CA ARG A 94 -62.03 -21.70 -66.91
C ARG A 94 -61.10 -21.63 -68.13
N VAL A 95 -59.79 -21.64 -67.90
CA VAL A 95 -58.74 -21.62 -68.94
C VAL A 95 -57.70 -22.74 -68.69
N PRO A 96 -57.33 -23.54 -69.71
CA PRO A 96 -57.92 -23.60 -71.04
C PRO A 96 -59.36 -24.14 -71.01
N VAL A 97 -60.17 -23.63 -71.94
CA VAL A 97 -61.54 -24.12 -72.18
C VAL A 97 -61.49 -25.63 -72.46
N PRO A 98 -62.36 -26.45 -71.85
CA PRO A 98 -62.47 -27.86 -72.18
C PRO A 98 -62.64 -28.11 -73.68
N PRO A 99 -62.04 -29.17 -74.25
CA PRO A 99 -62.31 -29.56 -75.62
C PRO A 99 -63.77 -29.95 -75.78
N SER A 100 -64.39 -29.44 -76.83
CA SER A 100 -65.80 -29.68 -77.13
C SER A 100 -66.08 -31.14 -77.50
N GLY A 101 -67.30 -31.60 -77.21
CA GLY A 101 -67.72 -32.98 -77.45
C GLY A 101 -67.24 -34.01 -76.42
N GLY A 102 -66.35 -33.64 -75.49
CA GLY A 102 -65.88 -34.53 -74.43
C GLY A 102 -66.89 -34.72 -73.30
N THR A 103 -67.36 -35.96 -73.11
CA THR A 103 -68.21 -36.37 -71.97
C THR A 103 -67.40 -36.79 -70.72
N GLY A 104 -66.07 -36.74 -70.81
CA GLY A 104 -65.17 -37.04 -69.70
C GLY A 104 -65.32 -36.04 -68.54
N ALA A 105 -65.01 -36.50 -67.33
CA ALA A 105 -65.06 -35.67 -66.12
C ALA A 105 -64.05 -34.52 -66.17
N ILE A 106 -64.46 -33.37 -65.65
CA ILE A 106 -63.70 -32.11 -65.69
C ILE A 106 -63.17 -31.83 -64.29
N ASP A 107 -61.86 -31.97 -64.12
CA ASP A 107 -61.16 -31.62 -62.89
C ASP A 107 -60.97 -30.10 -62.79
N ILE A 108 -61.48 -29.52 -61.70
CA ILE A 108 -61.30 -28.12 -61.33
C ILE A 108 -60.62 -27.96 -59.96
N THR A 109 -60.04 -29.03 -59.42
CA THR A 109 -59.39 -29.04 -58.08
C THR A 109 -58.28 -27.98 -57.93
N ASN A 110 -57.59 -27.66 -59.04
CA ASN A 110 -56.52 -26.66 -59.12
C ASN A 110 -56.93 -25.38 -59.88
N ASP A 111 -58.23 -25.18 -60.10
CA ASP A 111 -58.81 -24.07 -60.87
C ASP A 111 -59.25 -22.93 -59.93
N PRO A 112 -59.23 -21.66 -60.33
CA PRO A 112 -59.99 -20.62 -59.62
C PRO A 112 -61.51 -20.77 -59.76
N VAL A 113 -62.02 -21.48 -60.78
CA VAL A 113 -63.47 -21.61 -60.96
C VAL A 113 -64.11 -22.55 -59.94
N GLY A 114 -65.14 -22.04 -59.26
CA GLY A 114 -65.80 -22.64 -58.11
C GLY A 114 -65.09 -22.34 -56.79
N ARG A 115 -63.83 -21.86 -56.81
CA ARG A 115 -63.04 -21.60 -55.60
C ARG A 115 -63.52 -20.35 -54.90
N TRP A 116 -63.61 -20.42 -53.57
CA TRP A 116 -63.98 -19.28 -52.73
C TRP A 116 -62.90 -18.96 -51.70
N GLU A 117 -62.73 -17.67 -51.42
CA GLU A 117 -61.88 -17.13 -50.35
C GLU A 117 -62.70 -16.22 -49.44
N PHE A 118 -62.42 -16.24 -48.14
CA PHE A 118 -63.00 -15.30 -47.18
C PHE A 118 -62.03 -14.20 -46.79
N ALA A 119 -62.50 -12.95 -46.83
CA ALA A 119 -61.79 -11.81 -46.28
C ALA A 119 -62.74 -10.89 -45.50
N ARG A 120 -62.21 -10.16 -44.52
CA ARG A 120 -62.92 -9.00 -43.95
C ARG A 120 -62.59 -7.75 -44.73
N LEU A 121 -63.54 -6.84 -44.80
CA LEU A 121 -63.31 -5.50 -45.35
C LEU A 121 -62.60 -4.62 -44.32
N ALA A 122 -61.42 -4.11 -44.64
CA ALA A 122 -60.73 -3.08 -43.87
C ALA A 122 -61.38 -1.70 -44.08
N ALA A 123 -61.84 -1.40 -45.30
CA ALA A 123 -62.54 -0.18 -45.66
C ALA A 123 -63.40 -0.36 -46.93
N VAL A 124 -64.49 0.40 -47.05
CA VAL A 124 -65.35 0.49 -48.24
C VAL A 124 -65.32 1.91 -48.80
N SER A 125 -64.88 2.08 -50.05
CA SER A 125 -64.77 3.40 -50.69
C SER A 125 -65.31 3.39 -52.13
N GLY A 126 -66.55 3.85 -52.29
CA GLY A 126 -67.22 3.93 -53.60
C GLY A 126 -67.36 2.56 -54.27
N THR A 127 -66.65 2.38 -55.38
CA THR A 127 -66.59 1.12 -56.16
C THR A 127 -65.39 0.24 -55.81
N THR A 128 -64.69 0.50 -54.69
CA THR A 128 -63.51 -0.25 -54.26
C THR A 128 -63.69 -0.76 -52.84
N LEU A 129 -63.39 -2.05 -52.65
CA LEU A 129 -63.38 -2.73 -51.36
C LEU A 129 -61.92 -3.01 -50.97
N THR A 130 -61.49 -2.56 -49.79
CA THR A 130 -60.17 -2.88 -49.25
C THR A 130 -60.30 -4.04 -48.28
N LEU A 131 -59.49 -5.09 -48.45
CA LEU A 131 -59.47 -6.29 -47.62
C LEU A 131 -58.49 -6.13 -46.45
N THR A 132 -58.74 -6.81 -45.32
CA THR A 132 -57.78 -6.95 -44.22
C THR A 132 -56.65 -7.95 -44.51
N ALA A 133 -56.78 -8.71 -45.60
CA ALA A 133 -55.96 -9.87 -45.95
C ALA A 133 -55.85 -9.94 -47.49
N PRO A 134 -54.64 -10.02 -48.09
CA PRO A 134 -54.46 -10.19 -49.52
C PRO A 134 -54.97 -11.53 -50.05
N LEU A 135 -55.52 -11.56 -51.26
CA LEU A 135 -56.03 -12.79 -51.90
C LEU A 135 -54.92 -13.84 -52.10
N ILE A 136 -55.24 -15.13 -51.99
CA ILE A 136 -54.31 -16.24 -52.25
C ILE A 136 -54.24 -16.55 -53.75
N HIS A 137 -55.39 -16.58 -54.43
CA HIS A 137 -55.48 -16.99 -55.84
C HIS A 137 -55.74 -15.80 -56.77
N SER A 138 -55.38 -15.97 -58.04
CA SER A 138 -55.79 -15.05 -59.10
C SER A 138 -57.25 -15.25 -59.47
N TYR A 139 -58.01 -14.16 -59.55
CA TYR A 139 -59.42 -14.17 -59.92
C TYR A 139 -59.67 -13.28 -61.15
N ALA A 140 -60.46 -13.78 -62.10
CA ALA A 140 -60.66 -13.12 -63.39
C ALA A 140 -61.76 -12.04 -63.34
N ALA A 141 -61.52 -10.91 -64.02
CA ALA A 141 -62.48 -9.82 -64.14
C ALA A 141 -63.80 -10.27 -64.74
N ASN A 142 -64.91 -9.66 -64.33
CA ASN A 142 -66.28 -9.85 -64.82
C ASN A 142 -66.90 -11.26 -64.63
N VAL A 143 -66.12 -12.31 -64.36
CA VAL A 143 -66.61 -13.67 -64.00
C VAL A 143 -66.52 -13.97 -62.49
N THR A 144 -65.89 -13.07 -61.74
CA THR A 144 -65.78 -13.13 -60.27
C THR A 144 -66.83 -12.25 -59.60
N GLN A 145 -67.36 -12.72 -58.47
CA GLN A 145 -68.29 -12.01 -57.60
C GLN A 145 -67.66 -11.78 -56.23
N VAL A 146 -67.96 -10.64 -55.61
CA VAL A 146 -67.83 -10.43 -54.17
C VAL A 146 -69.22 -10.55 -53.56
N ILE A 147 -69.40 -11.49 -52.64
CA ILE A 147 -70.67 -11.78 -51.98
C ILE A 147 -70.53 -11.45 -50.50
N ARG A 148 -71.34 -10.52 -49.99
CA ARG A 148 -71.44 -10.28 -48.54
C ARG A 148 -72.04 -11.53 -47.90
N VAL A 149 -71.38 -12.05 -46.87
CA VAL A 149 -71.84 -13.19 -46.08
C VAL A 149 -72.24 -12.68 -44.70
N PRO A 150 -73.54 -12.56 -44.39
CA PRO A 150 -73.99 -12.08 -43.09
C PRO A 150 -73.53 -12.99 -41.95
N GLU A 151 -73.22 -12.36 -40.82
CA GLU A 151 -72.79 -13.04 -39.60
C GLU A 151 -73.85 -12.82 -38.52
N TYR A 152 -74.88 -13.67 -38.55
CA TYR A 152 -76.01 -13.57 -37.63
C TYR A 152 -75.68 -14.18 -36.25
N THR A 153 -76.47 -13.81 -35.24
CA THR A 153 -76.54 -14.55 -33.98
C THR A 153 -77.32 -15.84 -34.20
N SER A 154 -78.54 -15.74 -34.72
CA SER A 154 -79.45 -16.85 -34.98
C SER A 154 -80.39 -16.56 -36.17
N VAL A 155 -80.93 -17.61 -36.81
CA VAL A 155 -81.80 -17.49 -38.00
C VAL A 155 -83.05 -18.35 -37.81
N SER A 156 -84.24 -17.78 -37.98
CA SER A 156 -85.52 -18.48 -37.73
C SER A 156 -86.53 -18.30 -38.85
N LEU A 157 -86.84 -19.38 -39.58
CA LEU A 157 -87.99 -19.49 -40.49
C LEU A 157 -89.13 -20.16 -39.71
N THR A 158 -90.09 -19.37 -39.22
CA THR A 158 -91.03 -19.80 -38.16
C THR A 158 -92.29 -20.50 -38.66
N THR A 159 -92.51 -20.58 -39.97
CA THR A 159 -93.71 -21.20 -40.57
C THR A 159 -93.34 -22.07 -41.78
N THR A 160 -94.21 -23.04 -42.11
CA THR A 160 -94.07 -23.90 -43.30
C THR A 160 -94.17 -23.14 -44.63
N THR A 161 -94.60 -21.88 -44.60
CA THR A 161 -94.66 -20.95 -45.74
C THR A 161 -93.53 -19.92 -45.77
N ALA A 162 -92.73 -19.77 -44.70
CA ALA A 162 -91.55 -18.89 -44.68
C ALA A 162 -90.48 -19.36 -45.68
N ARG A 163 -89.86 -18.42 -46.42
CA ARG A 163 -88.87 -18.72 -47.47
C ARG A 163 -87.66 -17.78 -47.38
N ILE A 164 -86.46 -18.33 -47.49
CA ILE A 164 -85.28 -17.59 -48.00
C ILE A 164 -85.09 -18.02 -49.44
N ASN A 165 -84.91 -17.06 -50.36
CA ASN A 165 -84.71 -17.34 -51.78
C ASN A 165 -83.38 -16.78 -52.29
N ALA A 166 -82.69 -17.54 -53.13
CA ALA A 166 -81.52 -17.07 -53.86
C ALA A 166 -81.91 -16.03 -54.92
N SER A 167 -81.09 -15.00 -55.11
CA SER A 167 -81.23 -14.02 -56.18
C SER A 167 -80.23 -14.31 -57.31
N PRO A 168 -80.61 -14.34 -58.60
CA PRO A 168 -79.66 -14.53 -59.69
C PRO A 168 -78.64 -13.38 -59.80
N TRP A 169 -77.37 -13.73 -59.99
CA TRP A 169 -76.36 -12.79 -60.45
C TRP A 169 -76.68 -12.27 -61.87
N ASN A 170 -76.30 -11.01 -62.13
CA ASN A 170 -76.56 -10.23 -63.35
C ASN A 170 -77.99 -10.31 -63.95
N GLY A 171 -79.00 -10.71 -63.17
CA GLY A 171 -80.37 -10.95 -63.63
C GLY A 171 -80.54 -12.20 -64.50
N SER A 172 -79.48 -12.96 -64.77
CA SER A 172 -79.54 -14.06 -65.74
C SER A 172 -78.96 -15.39 -65.23
N ALA A 173 -77.82 -15.45 -64.53
CA ALA A 173 -77.21 -16.71 -64.04
C ALA A 173 -76.96 -16.73 -62.52
N GLY A 174 -76.94 -17.91 -61.90
CA GLY A 174 -76.21 -18.20 -60.66
C GLY A 174 -76.55 -17.37 -59.41
N GLY A 175 -77.46 -17.87 -58.57
CA GLY A 175 -77.80 -17.33 -57.26
C GLY A 175 -77.19 -18.11 -56.09
N VAL A 176 -76.82 -17.36 -55.05
CA VAL A 176 -76.14 -17.87 -53.84
C VAL A 176 -76.93 -17.49 -52.59
N ILE A 177 -77.04 -18.42 -51.64
CA ILE A 177 -77.43 -18.16 -50.25
C ILE A 177 -76.21 -18.50 -49.38
N ALA A 178 -75.61 -17.52 -48.71
CA ALA A 178 -74.41 -17.73 -47.88
C ALA A 178 -74.49 -16.95 -46.56
N PHE A 179 -74.47 -17.62 -45.41
CA PHE A 179 -74.43 -16.95 -44.10
C PHE A 179 -73.75 -17.79 -43.01
N LEU A 180 -73.27 -17.11 -41.98
CA LEU A 180 -72.80 -17.70 -40.72
C LEU A 180 -73.78 -17.37 -39.59
N ALA A 181 -73.89 -18.23 -38.59
CA ALA A 181 -74.66 -17.97 -37.37
C ALA A 181 -73.94 -18.48 -36.11
N THR A 182 -73.77 -17.65 -35.07
CA THR A 182 -73.10 -18.08 -33.83
C THR A 182 -73.92 -19.08 -33.00
N GLU A 183 -75.23 -19.16 -33.24
CA GLU A 183 -76.17 -20.02 -32.53
C GLU A 183 -76.99 -20.91 -33.49
N THR A 184 -78.31 -20.93 -33.36
CA THR A 184 -79.19 -21.91 -34.02
C THR A 184 -79.84 -21.35 -35.28
N VAL A 185 -79.89 -22.20 -36.32
CA VAL A 185 -80.79 -22.07 -37.46
C VAL A 185 -82.03 -22.91 -37.19
N SER A 186 -83.18 -22.26 -37.01
CA SER A 186 -84.49 -22.91 -36.89
C SER A 186 -85.23 -22.80 -38.22
N ASN A 187 -85.39 -23.92 -38.92
CA ASN A 187 -86.03 -23.98 -40.23
C ASN A 187 -87.30 -24.82 -40.18
N ALA A 188 -88.47 -24.18 -40.07
CA ALA A 188 -89.77 -24.82 -40.35
C ALA A 188 -90.22 -24.63 -41.81
N GLY A 189 -89.56 -23.74 -42.56
CA GLY A 189 -89.93 -23.31 -43.91
C GLY A 189 -89.06 -23.95 -45.01
N GLN A 190 -88.59 -23.14 -45.95
CA GLN A 190 -87.61 -23.58 -46.96
C GLN A 190 -86.51 -22.55 -47.19
N ILE A 191 -85.27 -23.03 -47.29
CA ILE A 191 -84.12 -22.27 -47.81
C ILE A 191 -83.92 -22.73 -49.26
N ASN A 192 -84.11 -21.84 -50.23
CA ASN A 192 -84.42 -22.20 -51.61
C ASN A 192 -83.54 -21.50 -52.67
N ALA A 193 -82.73 -22.30 -53.35
CA ALA A 193 -81.94 -21.99 -54.54
C ALA A 193 -82.27 -22.94 -55.71
N ASN A 194 -83.48 -23.54 -55.74
CA ASN A 194 -83.95 -24.32 -56.89
C ASN A 194 -83.97 -23.48 -58.16
N ALA A 195 -83.55 -24.05 -59.29
CA ALA A 195 -83.51 -23.40 -60.61
C ALA A 195 -82.75 -22.05 -60.65
N ALA A 196 -81.93 -21.75 -59.63
CA ALA A 196 -81.20 -20.48 -59.50
C ALA A 196 -79.78 -20.53 -60.07
N GLY A 197 -79.31 -21.66 -60.60
CA GLY A 197 -77.96 -21.88 -61.11
C GLY A 197 -77.72 -21.31 -62.50
N PHE A 198 -76.86 -21.97 -63.28
CA PHE A 198 -76.59 -21.59 -64.67
C PHE A 198 -77.86 -21.64 -65.53
N ARG A 199 -77.97 -20.76 -66.55
CA ARG A 199 -79.13 -20.78 -67.46
C ARG A 199 -79.16 -22.05 -68.27
N GLY A 200 -80.35 -22.64 -68.41
CA GLY A 200 -80.59 -23.57 -69.50
C GLY A 200 -80.55 -22.84 -70.84
N GLY A 201 -80.31 -23.60 -71.92
CA GLY A 201 -80.13 -23.08 -73.26
C GLY A 201 -81.36 -22.32 -73.77
N VAL A 202 -81.11 -21.29 -74.56
CA VAL A 202 -82.14 -20.46 -75.19
C VAL A 202 -82.59 -21.13 -76.48
N TYR A 203 -83.90 -21.37 -76.60
CA TYR A 203 -84.52 -21.83 -77.84
C TYR A 203 -84.68 -20.66 -78.82
N VAL A 204 -84.33 -20.88 -80.10
CA VAL A 204 -84.71 -20.05 -81.25
C VAL A 204 -84.97 -20.98 -82.44
N ASP A 205 -85.80 -20.49 -83.36
CA ASP A 205 -86.37 -21.21 -84.50
C ASP A 205 -85.39 -21.44 -85.67
N ASP A 206 -85.61 -22.53 -86.43
CA ASP A 206 -84.86 -22.87 -87.64
C ASP A 206 -85.77 -23.38 -88.77
N ASP A 207 -86.09 -22.53 -89.73
CA ASP A 207 -86.84 -22.86 -90.96
C ASP A 207 -85.93 -23.24 -92.14
N SER A 208 -84.60 -23.24 -91.97
CA SER A 208 -83.63 -23.27 -93.09
C SER A 208 -83.54 -24.64 -93.78
N GLY A 209 -83.98 -25.71 -93.13
CA GLY A 209 -84.05 -27.07 -93.67
C GLY A 209 -82.69 -27.72 -94.01
N ALA A 210 -81.57 -27.10 -93.63
CA ALA A 210 -80.22 -27.46 -94.08
C ALA A 210 -79.19 -27.49 -92.94
N THR A 211 -79.50 -28.19 -91.85
CA THR A 211 -78.55 -28.39 -90.74
C THR A 211 -77.56 -29.53 -91.02
N GLY A 212 -76.28 -29.26 -90.74
CA GLY A 212 -75.25 -30.28 -90.72
C GLY A 212 -75.39 -31.17 -89.48
N CYS A 213 -75.18 -32.47 -89.70
CA CYS A 213 -75.39 -33.51 -88.69
C CYS A 213 -74.22 -34.51 -88.69
N SER A 214 -72.99 -33.98 -88.62
CA SER A 214 -71.74 -34.74 -88.74
C SER A 214 -70.59 -34.25 -87.83
N GLY A 215 -70.64 -33.01 -87.34
CA GLY A 215 -69.69 -32.42 -86.41
C GLY A 215 -70.10 -32.58 -84.94
N LEU A 216 -69.18 -32.21 -84.04
CA LEU A 216 -69.45 -32.05 -82.60
C LEU A 216 -69.77 -30.61 -82.21
N ASP A 217 -69.35 -29.63 -83.04
CA ASP A 217 -69.75 -28.24 -82.96
C ASP A 217 -70.16 -27.77 -84.34
N GLU A 218 -71.45 -27.54 -84.53
CA GLU A 218 -71.99 -26.87 -85.70
C GLU A 218 -72.68 -25.58 -85.22
N ALA A 219 -72.70 -24.55 -86.07
CA ALA A 219 -73.37 -23.29 -85.74
C ALA A 219 -74.89 -23.46 -85.83
N ALA A 220 -75.62 -22.76 -84.96
CA ALA A 220 -77.07 -22.70 -85.07
C ALA A 220 -77.45 -21.60 -86.06
N PRO A 221 -78.60 -21.75 -86.74
CA PRO A 221 -79.38 -20.63 -87.23
C PRO A 221 -79.67 -19.60 -86.13
N ASN A 222 -79.99 -18.37 -86.54
CA ASN A 222 -79.70 -17.16 -85.76
C ASN A 222 -80.42 -17.03 -84.41
N GLY A 223 -79.79 -17.49 -83.32
CA GLY A 223 -80.10 -17.05 -81.95
C GLY A 223 -80.13 -18.13 -80.87
N ALA A 224 -80.11 -19.42 -81.25
CA ALA A 224 -80.22 -20.52 -80.30
C ALA A 224 -78.90 -20.82 -79.56
N GLN A 225 -79.01 -21.28 -78.30
CA GLN A 225 -77.88 -21.35 -77.36
C GLN A 225 -77.86 -22.66 -76.56
N LYS A 226 -76.65 -23.18 -76.31
CA LYS A 226 -76.39 -24.27 -75.35
C LYS A 226 -76.70 -23.86 -73.90
N GLY A 227 -76.80 -24.82 -72.98
CA GLY A 227 -76.89 -24.53 -71.55
C GLY A 227 -75.57 -23.99 -71.00
N GLU A 228 -75.64 -23.05 -70.06
CA GLU A 228 -74.47 -22.45 -69.41
C GLU A 228 -73.77 -23.41 -68.44
N GLY A 229 -72.48 -23.17 -68.24
CA GLY A 229 -71.61 -23.88 -67.30
C GLY A 229 -70.30 -23.11 -67.05
N ILE A 230 -69.34 -23.75 -66.40
CA ILE A 230 -68.11 -23.11 -65.88
C ILE A 230 -67.12 -22.51 -66.91
N ALA A 231 -67.41 -22.53 -68.21
CA ALA A 231 -66.45 -22.14 -69.27
C ALA A 231 -67.08 -21.26 -70.36
N ASP A 232 -66.75 -19.96 -70.34
CA ASP A 232 -67.38 -18.89 -71.15
C ASP A 232 -66.68 -18.60 -72.49
N VAL A 233 -66.10 -19.59 -73.20
CA VAL A 233 -65.54 -19.30 -74.54
C VAL A 233 -65.63 -20.44 -75.55
N ARG A 234 -66.21 -20.10 -76.70
CA ARG A 234 -65.86 -20.51 -78.09
C ARG A 234 -66.92 -19.99 -79.07
N TYR A 235 -68.14 -19.82 -78.57
CA TYR A 235 -69.36 -19.69 -79.35
C TYR A 235 -70.22 -18.56 -78.81
N GLY A 236 -70.61 -17.62 -79.68
CA GLY A 236 -71.57 -16.56 -79.36
C GLY A 236 -73.04 -17.03 -79.41
N PRO A 237 -74.03 -16.11 -79.33
CA PRO A 237 -75.47 -16.37 -79.26
C PRO A 237 -76.14 -17.20 -80.38
N SER A 238 -75.40 -17.87 -81.25
CA SER A 238 -75.84 -18.50 -82.50
C SER A 238 -75.26 -19.92 -82.68
N HIS A 239 -75.22 -20.72 -81.61
CA HIS A 239 -74.57 -22.03 -81.61
C HIS A 239 -75.23 -23.01 -80.64
N THR A 240 -75.75 -24.13 -81.16
CA THR A 240 -76.40 -25.22 -80.39
C THR A 240 -75.63 -26.54 -80.45
N GLY A 241 -74.46 -26.56 -81.09
CA GLY A 241 -73.66 -27.76 -81.35
C GLY A 241 -73.53 -28.78 -80.20
N ARG A 242 -73.37 -30.04 -80.56
CA ARG A 242 -73.48 -31.22 -79.69
C ARG A 242 -72.61 -31.20 -78.44
N GLY A 243 -71.45 -30.55 -78.48
CA GLY A 243 -70.49 -30.52 -77.37
C GLY A 243 -70.94 -29.78 -76.10
N ASN A 244 -70.66 -30.38 -74.94
CA ASN A 244 -70.91 -29.84 -73.60
C ASN A 244 -70.20 -28.49 -73.36
N VAL A 245 -70.85 -27.58 -72.61
CA VAL A 245 -70.28 -26.33 -72.09
C VAL A 245 -69.72 -26.61 -70.70
N ALA A 246 -68.66 -27.42 -70.65
CA ALA A 246 -68.14 -28.03 -69.44
C ALA A 246 -69.21 -28.87 -68.69
N ASN A 247 -69.89 -28.28 -67.70
CA ASN A 247 -71.03 -28.89 -67.00
C ASN A 247 -72.41 -28.41 -67.52
N GLY A 248 -72.45 -27.35 -68.33
CA GLY A 248 -73.63 -27.00 -69.14
C GLY A 248 -73.79 -27.98 -70.30
N ALA A 249 -75.03 -28.21 -70.73
CA ALA A 249 -75.35 -29.24 -71.73
C ALA A 249 -75.41 -28.71 -73.17
N GLY A 250 -75.14 -29.60 -74.13
CA GLY A 250 -75.32 -29.33 -75.55
C GLY A 250 -76.80 -29.20 -75.93
N GLY A 251 -77.09 -28.35 -76.91
CA GLY A 251 -78.43 -28.26 -77.50
C GLY A 251 -78.74 -29.44 -78.42
N GLY A 252 -79.99 -29.56 -78.85
CA GLY A 252 -80.35 -30.38 -80.01
C GLY A 252 -79.62 -29.89 -81.25
N LEU A 253 -78.95 -30.80 -81.96
CA LEU A 253 -78.06 -30.45 -83.09
C LEU A 253 -78.78 -30.49 -84.44
N CYS A 254 -79.76 -31.38 -84.55
CA CYS A 254 -80.40 -31.77 -85.80
C CYS A 254 -81.93 -31.66 -85.68
N TYR A 255 -82.61 -31.59 -86.82
CA TYR A 255 -84.06 -31.49 -86.94
C TYR A 255 -84.82 -32.32 -85.89
N LYS A 256 -85.55 -31.62 -84.99
CA LYS A 256 -86.41 -32.19 -83.95
C LYS A 256 -85.71 -33.17 -82.97
N SER A 257 -84.42 -32.94 -82.70
CA SER A 257 -83.62 -33.66 -81.68
C SER A 257 -83.69 -33.01 -80.29
N GLY A 258 -83.55 -33.83 -79.25
CA GLY A 258 -83.68 -33.40 -77.85
C GLY A 258 -82.40 -32.75 -77.30
N GLY A 259 -82.56 -31.78 -76.40
CA GLY A 259 -81.46 -31.13 -75.68
C GLY A 259 -80.90 -32.01 -74.56
N GLY A 260 -79.59 -31.92 -74.28
CA GLY A 260 -78.95 -32.66 -73.19
C GLY A 260 -79.32 -32.11 -71.80
N GLY A 261 -79.37 -32.95 -70.78
CA GLY A 261 -79.51 -32.51 -69.38
C GLY A 261 -78.23 -31.87 -68.85
N GLY A 262 -78.33 -30.91 -67.93
CA GLY A 262 -77.17 -30.27 -67.29
C GLY A 262 -76.41 -31.22 -66.35
N GLY A 263 -75.13 -30.97 -66.14
CA GLY A 263 -74.25 -31.72 -65.22
C GLY A 263 -73.83 -30.94 -63.97
N ASN A 264 -73.46 -31.68 -62.93
CA ASN A 264 -72.68 -31.21 -61.77
C ASN A 264 -71.80 -32.36 -61.25
N PHE A 265 -72.17 -33.08 -60.18
CA PHE A 265 -71.47 -34.34 -59.86
C PHE A 265 -72.01 -35.48 -60.71
N GLY A 266 -73.33 -35.58 -60.84
CA GLY A 266 -73.93 -36.37 -61.90
C GLY A 266 -73.65 -35.72 -63.24
N ALA A 267 -73.19 -36.50 -64.22
CA ALA A 267 -73.32 -36.13 -65.62
C ALA A 267 -74.81 -35.96 -65.96
N GLY A 268 -75.12 -35.01 -66.84
CA GLY A 268 -76.44 -34.92 -67.42
C GLY A 268 -76.73 -36.06 -68.39
N GLY A 269 -78.01 -36.37 -68.57
CA GLY A 269 -78.46 -37.34 -69.56
C GLY A 269 -78.36 -36.79 -70.98
N VAL A 270 -78.10 -37.67 -71.95
CA VAL A 270 -78.11 -37.32 -73.37
C VAL A 270 -79.56 -37.07 -73.82
N GLY A 271 -79.77 -36.11 -74.73
CA GLY A 271 -81.07 -35.87 -75.36
C GLY A 271 -81.44 -36.92 -76.41
N GLY A 272 -82.73 -36.98 -76.75
CA GLY A 272 -83.28 -37.93 -77.71
C GLY A 272 -82.82 -37.70 -79.16
N ARG A 273 -82.93 -38.75 -79.98
CA ARG A 273 -82.51 -38.74 -81.40
C ARG A 273 -83.33 -37.74 -82.23
N SER A 274 -82.82 -37.38 -83.42
CA SER A 274 -83.55 -36.63 -84.45
C SER A 274 -84.55 -37.52 -85.19
N ASP A 275 -85.52 -36.93 -85.90
CA ASP A 275 -86.55 -37.71 -86.61
C ASP A 275 -85.96 -38.71 -87.61
N GLY A 276 -86.37 -39.97 -87.45
CA GLY A 276 -85.90 -41.09 -88.25
C GLY A 276 -86.40 -41.13 -89.69
N THR A 277 -87.47 -40.41 -90.01
CA THR A 277 -88.15 -40.47 -91.31
C THR A 277 -87.50 -39.63 -92.39
N ILE A 278 -86.75 -38.58 -92.02
CA ILE A 278 -86.10 -37.66 -92.95
C ILE A 278 -84.60 -37.96 -93.10
N ASP A 279 -83.91 -38.39 -92.03
CA ASP A 279 -82.45 -38.57 -92.04
C ASP A 279 -81.95 -39.85 -91.31
N GLY A 280 -82.75 -40.92 -91.30
CA GLY A 280 -82.25 -42.27 -90.94
C GLY A 280 -81.93 -42.50 -89.45
N ALA A 281 -82.50 -41.71 -88.54
CA ALA A 281 -82.49 -41.91 -87.08
C ALA A 281 -81.10 -41.86 -86.42
N ARG A 282 -80.27 -40.89 -86.84
CA ARG A 282 -78.91 -40.68 -86.35
C ARG A 282 -78.85 -40.48 -84.82
N LEU A 283 -77.72 -40.88 -84.23
CA LEU A 283 -77.43 -40.76 -82.79
C LEU A 283 -77.00 -39.33 -82.41
N VAL A 284 -77.87 -38.34 -82.61
CA VAL A 284 -77.49 -36.89 -82.65
C VAL A 284 -78.32 -35.97 -81.74
N GLY A 285 -78.85 -36.48 -80.63
CA GLY A 285 -79.31 -35.64 -79.52
C GLY A 285 -78.15 -34.86 -78.86
N GLY A 286 -78.50 -33.78 -78.16
CA GLY A 286 -77.54 -32.97 -77.41
C GLY A 286 -76.88 -33.76 -76.29
N LEU A 287 -75.56 -33.62 -76.11
CA LEU A 287 -74.85 -34.30 -75.02
C LEU A 287 -75.20 -33.66 -73.67
N GLY A 288 -75.39 -34.51 -72.66
CA GLY A 288 -75.59 -34.06 -71.29
C GLY A 288 -74.28 -33.59 -70.66
N GLY A 289 -74.34 -32.51 -69.88
CA GLY A 289 -73.18 -31.82 -69.31
C GLY A 289 -72.29 -32.74 -68.45
N SER A 290 -70.98 -32.55 -68.52
CA SER A 290 -70.00 -33.46 -67.92
C SER A 290 -69.94 -33.37 -66.38
N VAL A 291 -69.44 -34.45 -65.75
CA VAL A 291 -69.10 -34.50 -64.32
C VAL A 291 -68.06 -33.44 -63.96
N LEU A 292 -68.20 -32.78 -62.82
CA LEU A 292 -67.19 -31.93 -62.19
C LEU A 292 -66.49 -32.67 -61.05
N VAL A 293 -65.15 -32.64 -61.06
CA VAL A 293 -64.28 -33.20 -60.01
C VAL A 293 -63.62 -32.04 -59.25
N TYR A 294 -63.91 -31.96 -57.95
CA TYR A 294 -63.36 -31.01 -56.99
C TYR A 294 -63.66 -31.45 -55.55
N SER A 295 -62.99 -30.83 -54.58
CA SER A 295 -63.34 -30.95 -53.15
C SER A 295 -64.41 -29.93 -52.76
N MET A 296 -65.47 -30.39 -52.08
CA MET A 296 -66.50 -29.49 -51.55
C MET A 296 -66.01 -28.60 -50.41
N LEU A 297 -64.83 -28.86 -49.84
CA LEU A 297 -64.27 -28.03 -48.75
C LEU A 297 -63.95 -26.61 -49.23
N ASN A 298 -63.40 -26.46 -50.44
CA ASN A 298 -62.89 -25.21 -50.99
C ASN A 298 -63.48 -24.82 -52.36
N HIS A 299 -64.37 -25.63 -52.96
CA HIS A 299 -65.06 -25.31 -54.22
C HIS A 299 -66.57 -25.53 -54.14
N LEU A 300 -67.32 -24.62 -54.77
CA LEU A 300 -68.78 -24.65 -54.89
C LEU A 300 -69.18 -24.16 -56.28
N THR A 301 -69.87 -24.99 -57.07
CA THR A 301 -70.37 -24.60 -58.40
C THR A 301 -71.90 -24.58 -58.43
N PRO A 302 -72.52 -23.66 -59.19
CA PRO A 302 -73.91 -23.85 -59.60
C PRO A 302 -74.05 -25.12 -60.44
N GLY A 303 -75.25 -25.70 -60.47
CA GLY A 303 -75.60 -26.76 -61.41
C GLY A 303 -75.61 -26.22 -62.85
N GLY A 304 -75.14 -27.02 -63.81
CA GLY A 304 -75.17 -26.67 -65.23
C GLY A 304 -76.59 -26.55 -65.78
N GLY A 305 -76.77 -25.70 -66.78
CA GLY A 305 -78.03 -25.61 -67.51
C GLY A 305 -78.25 -26.81 -68.43
N GLY A 306 -79.49 -27.27 -68.54
CA GLY A 306 -79.91 -28.18 -69.62
C GLY A 306 -79.94 -27.44 -70.96
N GLY A 307 -79.71 -28.14 -72.07
CA GLY A 307 -79.71 -27.55 -73.41
C GLY A 307 -81.13 -27.37 -73.94
N ALA A 308 -81.31 -26.39 -74.84
CA ALA A 308 -82.53 -26.32 -75.65
C ALA A 308 -82.62 -27.53 -76.60
N GLY A 309 -83.82 -28.05 -76.85
CA GLY A 309 -84.07 -28.92 -78.00
C GLY A 309 -84.02 -28.15 -79.32
N HIS A 310 -83.98 -28.88 -80.43
CA HIS A 310 -84.04 -28.28 -81.77
C HIS A 310 -85.49 -28.24 -82.25
N GLY A 311 -85.89 -27.12 -82.86
CA GLY A 311 -87.24 -26.90 -83.35
C GLY A 311 -87.28 -26.04 -84.60
N VAL A 312 -88.46 -25.95 -85.23
CA VAL A 312 -88.64 -25.44 -86.62
C VAL A 312 -89.99 -24.75 -86.89
N ASP A 313 -90.80 -24.52 -85.86
CA ASP A 313 -92.10 -23.84 -85.94
C ASP A 313 -92.29 -22.72 -84.88
N GLY A 314 -91.20 -22.38 -84.18
CA GLY A 314 -91.17 -21.37 -83.14
C GLY A 314 -91.77 -21.80 -81.79
N THR A 315 -92.29 -23.02 -81.64
CA THR A 315 -92.98 -23.46 -80.39
C THR A 315 -92.05 -24.03 -79.31
N GLY A 316 -90.78 -24.27 -79.63
CA GLY A 316 -89.78 -24.74 -78.69
C GLY A 316 -89.54 -23.82 -77.46
N VAL A 317 -88.87 -24.39 -76.46
CA VAL A 317 -88.85 -23.89 -75.07
C VAL A 317 -87.47 -24.01 -74.45
N PRO A 318 -87.07 -23.12 -73.51
CA PRO A 318 -85.73 -23.12 -72.96
C PRO A 318 -85.39 -24.38 -72.13
N GLY A 319 -84.10 -24.65 -72.01
CA GLY A 319 -83.58 -25.69 -71.12
C GLY A 319 -83.81 -25.36 -69.64
N GLY A 320 -83.79 -26.39 -68.80
CA GLY A 320 -83.90 -26.24 -67.36
C GLY A 320 -82.69 -25.51 -66.77
N ARG A 321 -82.93 -24.48 -65.96
CA ARG A 321 -81.88 -23.81 -65.17
C ARG A 321 -81.32 -24.78 -64.13
N GLY A 322 -80.01 -24.76 -63.87
CA GLY A 322 -79.42 -25.56 -62.79
C GLY A 322 -79.83 -25.10 -61.38
N GLY A 323 -79.42 -25.83 -60.35
CA GLY A 323 -79.54 -25.40 -58.96
C GLY A 323 -78.47 -24.38 -58.57
N GLY A 324 -78.78 -23.46 -57.66
CA GLY A 324 -77.84 -22.46 -57.14
C GLY A 324 -76.85 -23.01 -56.11
N ILE A 325 -76.24 -22.11 -55.32
CA ILE A 325 -75.34 -22.47 -54.22
C ILE A 325 -76.02 -22.13 -52.88
N ILE A 326 -75.90 -23.04 -51.90
CA ILE A 326 -76.27 -22.79 -50.50
C ILE A 326 -75.05 -23.07 -49.62
N PHE A 327 -74.69 -22.12 -48.76
CA PHE A 327 -73.59 -22.21 -47.80
C PHE A 327 -74.06 -21.74 -46.42
N ILE A 328 -73.99 -22.64 -45.43
CA ILE A 328 -74.42 -22.35 -44.06
C ILE A 328 -73.38 -22.92 -43.09
N ARG A 329 -72.95 -22.07 -42.15
CA ARG A 329 -72.33 -22.51 -40.89
C ARG A 329 -73.18 -22.02 -39.74
N ALA A 330 -73.47 -22.89 -38.79
CA ALA A 330 -74.13 -22.48 -37.55
C ALA A 330 -73.66 -23.34 -36.36
N ASN A 331 -74.01 -22.96 -35.13
CA ASN A 331 -73.86 -23.90 -34.02
C ASN A 331 -74.82 -25.09 -34.25
N GLN A 332 -76.09 -24.84 -34.53
CA GLN A 332 -77.09 -25.90 -34.70
C GLN A 332 -78.05 -25.67 -35.86
N LEU A 333 -78.64 -26.75 -36.38
CA LEU A 333 -79.78 -26.74 -37.32
C LEU A 333 -80.94 -27.55 -36.72
N THR A 334 -82.14 -26.97 -36.74
CA THR A 334 -83.36 -27.56 -36.16
C THR A 334 -84.58 -27.30 -37.03
N GLY A 335 -85.66 -28.06 -36.80
CA GLY A 335 -86.94 -27.93 -37.51
C GLY A 335 -87.11 -28.90 -38.68
N SER A 336 -88.34 -29.02 -39.19
CA SER A 336 -88.71 -29.98 -40.26
C SER A 336 -88.70 -29.38 -41.68
N GLY A 337 -88.20 -28.16 -41.83
CA GLY A 337 -88.11 -27.45 -43.11
C GLY A 337 -87.07 -28.04 -44.06
N THR A 338 -87.04 -27.55 -45.30
CA THR A 338 -86.18 -28.09 -46.37
C THR A 338 -85.09 -27.12 -46.80
N ILE A 339 -84.02 -27.66 -47.38
CA ILE A 339 -82.91 -26.91 -48.00
C ILE A 339 -82.77 -27.39 -49.44
N LEU A 340 -83.00 -26.53 -50.42
CA LEU A 340 -83.30 -26.93 -51.79
C LEU A 340 -82.40 -26.19 -52.80
N ALA A 341 -81.58 -26.90 -53.54
CA ALA A 341 -80.79 -26.39 -54.67
C ALA A 341 -80.85 -27.39 -55.85
N SER A 342 -82.04 -27.86 -56.19
CA SER A 342 -82.28 -28.79 -57.30
C SER A 342 -82.40 -28.05 -58.64
N GLY A 343 -82.12 -28.76 -59.73
CA GLY A 343 -82.31 -28.23 -61.08
C GLY A 343 -83.78 -28.04 -61.44
N GLY A 344 -84.08 -27.04 -62.26
CA GLY A 344 -85.39 -26.87 -62.89
C GLY A 344 -85.58 -27.86 -64.04
N SER A 345 -86.80 -28.37 -64.23
CA SER A 345 -87.14 -29.21 -65.38
C SER A 345 -86.95 -28.48 -66.71
N GLY A 346 -86.66 -29.24 -67.77
CA GLY A 346 -86.63 -28.73 -69.14
C GLY A 346 -88.02 -28.54 -69.72
N GLY A 347 -88.16 -27.60 -70.65
CA GLY A 347 -89.42 -27.37 -71.36
C GLY A 347 -89.81 -28.55 -72.26
N SER A 348 -91.09 -28.91 -72.25
CA SER A 348 -91.70 -29.91 -73.13
C SER A 348 -92.33 -29.24 -74.36
N SER A 349 -92.29 -29.87 -75.54
CA SER A 349 -92.95 -29.37 -76.76
C SER A 349 -93.94 -30.39 -77.32
N ALA A 350 -94.82 -29.96 -78.23
CA ALA A 350 -95.72 -30.86 -78.95
C ALA A 350 -95.04 -31.45 -80.20
N GLU A 351 -94.38 -30.59 -80.98
CA GLU A 351 -93.85 -30.93 -82.29
C GLU A 351 -92.32 -30.79 -82.39
N ASP A 352 -91.67 -30.02 -81.51
CA ASP A 352 -90.21 -29.80 -81.51
C ASP A 352 -89.48 -30.67 -80.47
N GLY A 353 -88.15 -30.73 -80.58
CA GLY A 353 -87.29 -31.45 -79.63
C GLY A 353 -87.47 -30.96 -78.19
N GLY A 354 -87.59 -31.90 -77.25
CA GLY A 354 -87.71 -31.60 -75.83
C GLY A 354 -86.40 -31.06 -75.25
N SER A 355 -86.49 -30.03 -74.42
CA SER A 355 -85.30 -29.40 -73.82
C SER A 355 -84.84 -30.12 -72.56
N GLY A 356 -83.53 -30.19 -72.33
CA GLY A 356 -82.96 -30.94 -71.22
C GLY A 356 -83.21 -30.27 -69.86
N GLY A 357 -83.26 -31.09 -68.81
CA GLY A 357 -83.39 -30.61 -67.43
C GLY A 357 -82.08 -30.07 -66.86
N GLY A 358 -82.15 -29.08 -65.96
CA GLY A 358 -80.96 -28.50 -65.31
C GLY A 358 -80.35 -29.42 -64.27
N ALA A 359 -79.06 -29.26 -63.97
CA ALA A 359 -78.38 -30.05 -62.94
C ALA A 359 -78.73 -29.60 -61.51
N GLY A 360 -78.55 -30.48 -60.53
CA GLY A 360 -78.50 -30.09 -59.13
C GLY A 360 -77.32 -29.15 -58.83
N GLY A 361 -77.51 -28.24 -57.89
CA GLY A 361 -76.52 -27.26 -57.42
C GLY A 361 -75.58 -27.80 -56.35
N SER A 362 -74.98 -26.89 -55.58
CA SER A 362 -74.04 -27.23 -54.50
C SER A 362 -74.55 -26.73 -53.15
N ILE A 363 -74.61 -27.62 -52.17
CA ILE A 363 -75.07 -27.34 -50.80
C ILE A 363 -73.93 -27.63 -49.82
N TYR A 364 -73.57 -26.67 -48.99
CA TYR A 364 -72.50 -26.74 -47.99
C TYR A 364 -73.08 -26.43 -46.61
N LEU A 365 -73.05 -27.40 -45.70
CA LEU A 365 -73.68 -27.32 -44.39
C LEU A 365 -72.71 -27.85 -43.32
N ARG A 366 -72.20 -26.99 -42.42
CA ARG A 366 -71.32 -27.41 -41.32
C ARG A 366 -71.82 -26.87 -39.98
N PHE A 367 -72.01 -27.75 -39.00
CA PHE A 367 -72.61 -27.42 -37.71
C PHE A 367 -71.76 -27.88 -36.52
N ALA A 368 -71.55 -26.97 -35.56
CA ALA A 368 -70.70 -27.21 -34.39
C ALA A 368 -71.37 -28.04 -33.27
N GLY A 369 -72.69 -28.20 -33.34
CA GLY A 369 -73.52 -29.02 -32.48
C GLY A 369 -74.38 -30.00 -33.28
N THR A 370 -75.66 -30.13 -32.90
CA THR A 370 -76.65 -30.99 -33.60
C THR A 370 -77.20 -30.35 -34.87
N ALA A 371 -77.48 -31.16 -35.89
CA ALA A 371 -78.16 -30.71 -37.11
C ALA A 371 -79.22 -31.70 -37.58
N ALA A 372 -80.49 -31.28 -37.55
CA ALA A 372 -81.62 -32.06 -38.05
C ALA A 372 -82.50 -31.20 -38.97
N CYS A 373 -82.95 -31.78 -40.09
CA CYS A 373 -83.83 -31.10 -41.04
C CYS A 373 -84.69 -32.07 -41.87
N GLY A 374 -85.79 -31.57 -42.45
CA GLY A 374 -86.76 -32.40 -43.17
C GLY A 374 -86.20 -33.05 -44.43
N ALA A 375 -85.65 -32.24 -45.34
CA ALA A 375 -84.99 -32.73 -46.55
C ALA A 375 -83.96 -31.72 -47.09
N VAL A 376 -82.86 -32.24 -47.64
CA VAL A 376 -81.84 -31.50 -48.38
C VAL A 376 -81.82 -32.03 -49.81
N SER A 377 -82.20 -31.21 -50.79
CA SER A 377 -82.39 -31.67 -52.18
C SER A 377 -81.57 -30.85 -53.17
N ALA A 378 -80.61 -31.51 -53.83
CA ALA A 378 -79.94 -31.02 -55.02
C ALA A 378 -80.04 -32.07 -56.13
N ALA A 379 -81.27 -32.51 -56.42
CA ALA A 379 -81.57 -33.42 -57.52
C ALA A 379 -81.48 -32.70 -58.88
N GLY A 380 -81.38 -33.46 -59.97
CA GLY A 380 -81.56 -32.93 -61.32
C GLY A 380 -83.01 -32.51 -61.60
N GLY A 381 -83.21 -31.67 -62.61
CA GLY A 381 -84.52 -31.39 -63.20
C GLY A 381 -84.90 -32.42 -64.27
N VAL A 382 -86.19 -32.74 -64.39
CA VAL A 382 -86.69 -33.72 -65.37
C VAL A 382 -86.55 -33.17 -66.80
N GLY A 383 -86.23 -34.04 -67.76
CA GLY A 383 -86.16 -33.66 -69.17
C GLY A 383 -87.53 -33.32 -69.79
N GLY A 384 -87.53 -32.45 -70.78
CA GLY A 384 -88.73 -32.07 -71.53
C GLY A 384 -89.32 -33.22 -72.32
N SER A 385 -90.61 -33.51 -72.13
CA SER A 385 -91.33 -34.54 -72.88
C SER A 385 -91.79 -34.01 -74.25
N VAL A 386 -92.12 -34.93 -75.16
CA VAL A 386 -92.60 -34.63 -76.51
C VAL A 386 -93.78 -35.54 -76.88
N ASN A 387 -94.76 -34.98 -77.59
CA ASN A 387 -96.11 -35.55 -77.63
C ASN A 387 -96.53 -36.15 -78.98
N ALA A 388 -95.77 -35.92 -80.05
CA ALA A 388 -96.04 -36.45 -81.38
C ALA A 388 -94.75 -36.76 -82.17
N GLY A 389 -94.89 -37.58 -83.22
CA GLY A 389 -93.82 -37.92 -84.17
C GLY A 389 -92.65 -38.70 -83.56
N ARG A 390 -91.60 -38.90 -84.34
CA ARG A 390 -90.34 -39.52 -83.85
C ARG A 390 -89.37 -38.44 -83.39
N VAL A 391 -89.83 -37.62 -82.46
CA VAL A 391 -89.14 -36.44 -81.95
C VAL A 391 -88.33 -36.78 -80.70
N GLY A 392 -87.17 -36.16 -80.52
CA GLY A 392 -86.27 -36.39 -79.37
C GLY A 392 -86.74 -35.71 -78.08
N PRO A 393 -87.05 -36.43 -76.99
CA PRO A 393 -87.27 -35.82 -75.67
C PRO A 393 -85.95 -35.31 -75.07
N GLY A 394 -86.05 -34.40 -74.10
CA GLY A 394 -84.90 -33.83 -73.40
C GLY A 394 -84.25 -34.84 -72.43
N GLY A 395 -82.92 -34.77 -72.31
CA GLY A 395 -82.15 -35.53 -71.33
C GLY A 395 -82.43 -35.08 -69.89
N GLY A 396 -82.37 -36.02 -68.95
CA GLY A 396 -82.56 -35.73 -67.52
C GLY A 396 -81.36 -35.02 -66.91
N GLY A 397 -81.59 -34.03 -66.03
CA GLY A 397 -80.50 -33.33 -65.34
C GLY A 397 -79.72 -34.25 -64.38
N GLY A 398 -78.41 -34.06 -64.30
CA GLY A 398 -77.55 -34.76 -63.34
C GLY A 398 -77.70 -34.23 -61.91
N GLY A 399 -77.48 -35.09 -60.92
CA GLY A 399 -77.54 -34.70 -59.50
C GLY A 399 -76.37 -33.80 -59.06
N GLY A 400 -76.66 -32.96 -58.06
CA GLY A 400 -75.74 -31.99 -57.48
C GLY A 400 -74.81 -32.56 -56.40
N ARG A 401 -74.32 -31.67 -55.53
CA ARG A 401 -73.45 -32.03 -54.41
C ARG A 401 -73.98 -31.52 -53.07
N VAL A 402 -73.76 -32.31 -52.02
CA VAL A 402 -73.93 -31.89 -50.62
C VAL A 402 -72.62 -32.13 -49.86
N LEU A 403 -72.18 -31.15 -49.09
CA LEU A 403 -71.30 -31.34 -47.93
C LEU A 403 -72.14 -31.17 -46.66
N PHE A 404 -72.06 -32.13 -45.75
CA PHE A 404 -72.73 -32.08 -44.45
C PHE A 404 -71.77 -32.44 -43.32
N GLN A 405 -71.78 -31.66 -42.23
CA GLN A 405 -71.06 -31.95 -41.00
C GLN A 405 -71.90 -31.56 -39.79
N SER A 406 -71.91 -32.42 -38.76
CA SER A 406 -72.55 -32.16 -37.47
C SER A 406 -71.77 -32.85 -36.35
N ALA A 407 -71.61 -32.17 -35.21
CA ALA A 407 -70.81 -32.65 -34.09
C ALA A 407 -71.54 -33.64 -33.18
N LEU A 408 -72.84 -33.42 -32.96
CA LEU A 408 -73.64 -34.12 -31.95
C LEU A 408 -74.77 -34.96 -32.58
N GLY A 409 -74.70 -35.19 -33.90
CA GLY A 409 -75.67 -35.96 -34.65
C GLY A 409 -76.94 -35.20 -35.03
N GLY A 410 -78.00 -35.95 -35.30
CA GLY A 410 -79.14 -35.49 -36.08
C GLY A 410 -79.00 -35.91 -37.56
N THR A 411 -80.10 -35.86 -38.31
CA THR A 411 -80.16 -36.32 -39.69
C THR A 411 -80.94 -35.36 -40.58
N CYS A 412 -80.58 -35.36 -41.87
CA CYS A 412 -81.27 -34.67 -42.94
C CYS A 412 -81.45 -35.67 -44.09
N ASN A 413 -82.64 -35.74 -44.69
CA ASN A 413 -82.88 -36.66 -45.82
C ASN A 413 -82.29 -36.08 -47.11
N PHE A 414 -81.23 -36.69 -47.65
CA PHE A 414 -80.58 -36.25 -48.88
C PHE A 414 -81.31 -36.78 -50.13
N ASN A 415 -81.77 -35.88 -51.00
CA ASN A 415 -82.22 -36.22 -52.35
C ASN A 415 -81.25 -35.63 -53.39
N LEU A 416 -80.44 -36.50 -53.99
CA LEU A 416 -79.42 -36.15 -54.99
C LEU A 416 -79.58 -37.00 -56.26
N GLY A 417 -80.79 -37.47 -56.54
CA GLY A 417 -81.08 -38.25 -57.73
C GLY A 417 -80.76 -37.48 -59.01
N GLY A 418 -80.17 -38.17 -59.98
CA GLY A 418 -80.25 -37.77 -61.37
C GLY A 418 -81.68 -37.95 -61.86
N ALA A 419 -82.18 -37.01 -62.66
CA ALA A 419 -83.57 -37.02 -63.09
C ALA A 419 -83.80 -37.90 -64.32
N THR A 420 -85.04 -38.33 -64.51
CA THR A 420 -85.48 -39.01 -65.73
C THR A 420 -85.38 -38.08 -66.95
N PRO A 421 -85.18 -38.62 -68.16
CA PRO A 421 -85.44 -37.87 -69.38
C PRO A 421 -86.94 -37.54 -69.49
N GLY A 422 -87.29 -36.73 -70.48
CA GLY A 422 -88.67 -36.63 -70.91
C GLY A 422 -89.14 -37.90 -71.61
N ASN A 423 -90.46 -38.07 -71.71
CA ASN A 423 -91.07 -39.15 -72.49
C ASN A 423 -91.38 -38.68 -73.92
N GLN A 424 -91.21 -39.58 -74.89
CA GLN A 424 -91.85 -39.57 -76.20
C GLN A 424 -93.07 -40.50 -76.15
N GLN A 425 -94.20 -40.05 -76.72
CA GLN A 425 -95.46 -40.78 -76.72
C GLN A 425 -95.68 -41.68 -77.94
N ASP A 426 -94.92 -41.52 -79.05
CA ASP A 426 -94.95 -42.46 -80.19
C ASP A 426 -94.43 -43.86 -79.78
N PRO A 427 -95.29 -44.89 -79.73
CA PRO A 427 -94.89 -46.24 -79.30
C PRO A 427 -94.06 -46.99 -80.35
N THR A 428 -93.89 -46.43 -81.55
CA THR A 428 -93.10 -47.03 -82.64
C THR A 428 -91.62 -46.62 -82.60
N ALA A 429 -91.24 -45.74 -81.67
CA ALA A 429 -89.86 -45.34 -81.40
C ALA A 429 -88.94 -46.58 -81.18
N PRO A 430 -87.79 -46.72 -81.88
CA PRO A 430 -86.95 -47.93 -81.83
C PRO A 430 -86.37 -48.26 -80.44
N ASP A 431 -86.19 -47.24 -79.58
CA ASP A 431 -85.70 -47.39 -78.20
C ASP A 431 -86.83 -47.28 -77.16
N GLY A 432 -88.10 -47.26 -77.59
CA GLY A 432 -89.25 -47.02 -76.70
C GLY A 432 -89.36 -45.58 -76.18
N PRO A 433 -90.06 -45.34 -75.05
CA PRO A 433 -90.50 -44.01 -74.62
C PRO A 433 -89.43 -42.97 -74.31
N THR A 434 -88.13 -43.29 -74.27
CA THR A 434 -87.08 -42.26 -74.16
C THR A 434 -86.46 -41.87 -75.50
N TYR A 435 -86.71 -42.64 -76.58
CA TYR A 435 -86.18 -42.41 -77.93
C TYR A 435 -84.68 -42.01 -77.96
N GLY A 436 -83.87 -42.74 -77.21
CA GLY A 436 -82.42 -42.56 -77.08
C GLY A 436 -81.98 -41.53 -76.03
N ALA A 437 -82.90 -40.77 -75.43
CA ALA A 437 -82.59 -39.92 -74.28
C ALA A 437 -82.29 -40.75 -73.04
N THR A 438 -81.43 -40.24 -72.15
CA THR A 438 -81.02 -40.95 -70.93
C THR A 438 -81.37 -40.22 -69.64
N VAL A 439 -81.44 -40.99 -68.56
CA VAL A 439 -81.44 -40.47 -67.18
C VAL A 439 -80.15 -39.70 -66.93
N GLY A 440 -80.21 -38.66 -66.11
CA GLY A 440 -79.01 -38.05 -65.53
C GLY A 440 -78.36 -38.97 -64.50
N ALA A 441 -77.05 -38.88 -64.32
CA ALA A 441 -76.37 -39.62 -63.26
C ALA A 441 -76.68 -39.01 -61.88
N ASN A 442 -76.59 -39.83 -60.83
CA ASN A 442 -76.78 -39.37 -59.46
C ASN A 442 -75.68 -38.40 -59.00
N GLY A 443 -76.06 -37.48 -58.12
CA GLY A 443 -75.18 -36.62 -57.36
C GLY A 443 -74.53 -37.35 -56.19
N ASN A 444 -73.84 -36.61 -55.31
CA ASN A 444 -73.13 -37.19 -54.17
C ASN A 444 -73.17 -36.31 -52.91
N SER A 445 -73.29 -36.96 -51.75
CA SER A 445 -73.24 -36.34 -50.42
C SER A 445 -71.96 -36.75 -49.69
N VAL A 446 -71.05 -35.80 -49.48
CA VAL A 446 -69.91 -35.96 -48.57
C VAL A 446 -70.40 -35.63 -47.16
N THR A 447 -70.49 -36.63 -46.29
CA THR A 447 -70.70 -36.41 -44.86
C THR A 447 -69.35 -36.48 -44.15
N LEU A 448 -68.94 -35.39 -43.51
CA LEU A 448 -67.72 -35.35 -42.70
C LEU A 448 -68.02 -35.94 -41.31
N THR A 449 -67.20 -36.89 -40.88
CA THR A 449 -67.25 -37.46 -39.52
C THR A 449 -66.54 -36.55 -38.52
N GLY A 450 -67.10 -36.46 -37.31
CA GLY A 450 -66.66 -35.49 -36.31
C GLY A 450 -67.25 -34.09 -36.54
N GLY A 451 -67.26 -33.27 -35.48
CA GLY A 451 -67.89 -31.96 -35.51
C GLY A 451 -67.17 -30.90 -36.33
N PHE A 452 -67.91 -29.87 -36.72
CA PHE A 452 -67.31 -28.60 -37.11
C PHE A 452 -66.76 -27.92 -35.85
N VAL A 453 -65.53 -28.26 -35.49
CA VAL A 453 -64.88 -27.74 -34.27
C VAL A 453 -64.50 -26.28 -34.51
N VAL A 454 -65.09 -25.37 -33.74
CA VAL A 454 -64.51 -24.04 -33.54
C VAL A 454 -63.36 -24.21 -32.54
N PRO A 455 -62.10 -23.93 -32.91
CA PRO A 455 -60.98 -24.15 -32.01
C PRO A 455 -61.02 -23.16 -30.84
N ALA A 456 -60.58 -23.60 -29.65
CA ALA A 456 -60.51 -22.72 -28.49
C ALA A 456 -59.46 -21.60 -28.70
N VAL A 457 -59.81 -20.36 -28.35
CA VAL A 457 -58.88 -19.21 -28.39
C VAL A 457 -57.69 -19.49 -27.46
N PRO A 458 -56.43 -19.37 -27.93
CA PRO A 458 -55.26 -19.63 -27.12
C PRO A 458 -54.92 -18.44 -26.21
N SER A 459 -54.00 -18.65 -25.27
CA SER A 459 -53.45 -17.62 -24.39
C SER A 459 -51.92 -17.59 -24.45
N VAL A 460 -51.34 -16.44 -24.78
CA VAL A 460 -49.89 -16.21 -24.73
C VAL A 460 -49.45 -15.99 -23.29
N THR A 461 -48.43 -16.74 -22.84
CA THR A 461 -47.82 -16.65 -21.51
C THR A 461 -46.36 -16.20 -21.54
N THR A 462 -45.71 -16.22 -22.71
CA THR A 462 -44.37 -15.66 -22.92
C THR A 462 -44.27 -15.05 -24.32
N PRO A 463 -43.73 -13.82 -24.48
CA PRO A 463 -43.54 -12.80 -23.45
C PRO A 463 -44.80 -12.56 -22.59
N PRO A 464 -44.67 -12.42 -21.26
CA PRO A 464 -45.74 -11.87 -20.43
C PRO A 464 -45.91 -10.38 -20.76
N ASP A 465 -47.12 -9.85 -20.52
CA ASP A 465 -47.42 -8.44 -20.76
C ASP A 465 -46.53 -7.52 -19.89
N GLY A 466 -45.93 -6.51 -20.51
CA GLY A 466 -44.98 -5.58 -19.88
C GLY A 466 -43.54 -6.09 -19.71
N LEU A 467 -43.15 -7.21 -20.35
CA LEU A 467 -41.75 -7.67 -20.33
C LEU A 467 -40.82 -6.65 -21.00
N ILE A 468 -39.70 -6.31 -20.37
CA ILE A 468 -38.53 -5.70 -21.02
C ILE A 468 -37.45 -6.78 -21.16
N THR A 469 -36.82 -6.90 -22.33
CA THR A 469 -35.83 -7.95 -22.58
C THR A 469 -34.83 -7.60 -23.68
N ASN A 470 -33.56 -8.01 -23.50
CA ASN A 470 -32.56 -7.93 -24.56
C ASN A 470 -32.53 -9.13 -25.51
N ASN A 471 -33.34 -10.16 -25.26
CA ASN A 471 -33.52 -11.20 -26.25
C ASN A 471 -34.37 -10.66 -27.42
N ARG A 472 -33.76 -10.46 -28.58
CA ARG A 472 -34.45 -10.06 -29.82
C ARG A 472 -35.29 -11.18 -30.45
N GLN A 473 -35.18 -12.40 -29.94
CA GLN A 473 -35.91 -13.60 -30.38
C GLN A 473 -36.47 -14.36 -29.17
N PRO A 474 -37.42 -13.77 -28.40
CA PRO A 474 -38.10 -14.48 -27.32
C PRO A 474 -38.86 -15.69 -27.86
N ASP A 475 -38.84 -16.79 -27.12
CA ASP A 475 -39.77 -17.90 -27.34
C ASP A 475 -41.19 -17.41 -27.08
N ILE A 476 -42.07 -17.52 -28.08
CA ILE A 476 -43.49 -17.31 -27.88
C ILE A 476 -44.08 -18.60 -27.30
N ARG A 477 -44.63 -18.52 -26.08
CA ARG A 477 -45.16 -19.68 -25.34
C ARG A 477 -46.58 -19.42 -24.89
N GLY A 478 -47.35 -20.50 -24.70
CA GLY A 478 -48.73 -20.37 -24.24
C GLY A 478 -49.49 -21.68 -24.15
N LYS A 479 -50.80 -21.55 -23.94
CA LYS A 479 -51.78 -22.64 -23.98
C LYS A 479 -52.72 -22.47 -25.17
N ALA A 480 -53.01 -23.57 -25.82
CA ALA A 480 -54.04 -23.72 -26.85
C ALA A 480 -54.87 -24.97 -26.58
N GLN A 481 -55.78 -25.32 -27.48
CA GLN A 481 -56.39 -26.64 -27.50
C GLN A 481 -55.31 -27.74 -27.68
N PRO A 482 -55.43 -28.96 -27.12
CA PRO A 482 -54.39 -29.98 -27.28
C PRO A 482 -54.28 -30.57 -28.70
N ASN A 483 -53.05 -30.82 -29.15
CA ASN A 483 -52.70 -31.41 -30.46
C ASN A 483 -53.25 -30.64 -31.67
N THR A 484 -53.22 -29.30 -31.62
CA THR A 484 -53.67 -28.41 -32.69
C THR A 484 -52.51 -27.57 -33.21
N THR A 485 -52.63 -27.06 -34.44
CA THR A 485 -51.74 -25.99 -34.90
C THR A 485 -52.01 -24.72 -34.10
N VAL A 486 -50.98 -23.92 -33.85
CA VAL A 486 -51.07 -22.60 -33.22
C VAL A 486 -50.35 -21.60 -34.09
N VAL A 487 -51.09 -20.61 -34.58
CA VAL A 487 -50.63 -19.54 -35.46
C VAL A 487 -50.19 -18.36 -34.61
N ILE A 488 -48.98 -17.86 -34.82
CA ILE A 488 -48.37 -16.80 -34.01
C ILE A 488 -48.32 -15.49 -34.80
N TYR A 489 -48.72 -14.40 -34.14
CA TYR A 489 -48.70 -13.05 -34.70
C TYR A 489 -47.81 -12.14 -33.87
N ILE A 490 -46.96 -11.35 -34.54
CA ILE A 490 -46.24 -10.21 -33.95
C ILE A 490 -46.70 -8.95 -34.67
N ASP A 491 -47.08 -7.91 -33.91
CA ASP A 491 -47.55 -6.62 -34.44
C ASP A 491 -48.66 -6.74 -35.51
N GLY A 492 -49.53 -7.73 -35.28
CA GLY A 492 -50.68 -8.06 -36.11
C GLY A 492 -50.38 -8.97 -37.32
N VAL A 493 -49.11 -9.16 -37.69
CA VAL A 493 -48.64 -9.94 -38.85
C VAL A 493 -48.34 -11.39 -38.44
N GLU A 494 -48.67 -12.37 -39.28
CA GLU A 494 -48.34 -13.78 -39.02
C GLU A 494 -46.84 -14.01 -39.18
N VAL A 495 -46.19 -14.56 -38.15
CA VAL A 495 -44.74 -14.84 -38.15
C VAL A 495 -44.41 -16.33 -38.25
N GLY A 496 -45.42 -17.20 -38.11
CA GLY A 496 -45.29 -18.65 -38.32
C GLY A 496 -46.28 -19.45 -37.48
N ARG A 497 -46.16 -20.78 -37.57
CA ARG A 497 -47.05 -21.74 -36.92
C ARG A 497 -46.24 -22.77 -36.12
N THR A 498 -46.81 -23.27 -35.03
CA THR A 498 -46.28 -24.36 -34.19
C THR A 498 -47.38 -25.38 -33.87
N MET A 499 -47.05 -26.46 -33.17
CA MET A 499 -48.02 -27.43 -32.64
C MET A 499 -48.14 -27.28 -31.13
N SER A 500 -49.37 -27.34 -30.61
CA SER A 500 -49.59 -27.60 -29.20
C SER A 500 -49.42 -29.09 -28.88
N ASN A 501 -48.92 -29.40 -27.69
CA ASN A 501 -48.79 -30.78 -27.22
C ASN A 501 -50.12 -31.36 -26.70
N SER A 502 -50.07 -32.59 -26.18
CA SER A 502 -51.24 -33.27 -25.59
C SER A 502 -51.78 -32.64 -24.30
N SER A 503 -51.05 -31.70 -23.70
CA SER A 503 -51.45 -30.87 -22.55
C SER A 503 -51.85 -29.43 -22.96
N GLY A 504 -51.89 -29.14 -24.27
CA GLY A 504 -52.20 -27.82 -24.83
C GLY A 504 -51.05 -26.80 -24.79
N ASP A 505 -49.87 -27.14 -24.27
CA ASP A 505 -48.72 -26.22 -24.27
C ASP A 505 -48.12 -26.09 -25.67
N TYR A 506 -47.81 -24.87 -26.10
CA TYR A 506 -47.06 -24.60 -27.32
C TYR A 506 -45.83 -23.73 -27.05
N ILE A 507 -44.82 -23.87 -27.92
CA ILE A 507 -43.61 -23.05 -27.96
C ILE A 507 -43.32 -22.74 -29.44
N PHE A 508 -42.96 -21.50 -29.75
CA PHE A 508 -42.54 -21.05 -31.08
C PHE A 508 -41.35 -20.08 -30.94
N GLY A 509 -40.17 -20.48 -31.42
CA GLY A 509 -39.02 -19.59 -31.51
C GLY A 509 -39.15 -18.67 -32.73
N LEU A 510 -38.99 -17.36 -32.54
CA LEU A 510 -39.12 -16.39 -33.64
C LEU A 510 -38.03 -16.60 -34.72
N PRO A 511 -38.39 -16.71 -36.01
CA PRO A 511 -37.42 -17.02 -37.08
C PRO A 511 -36.52 -15.84 -37.47
N PHE A 512 -36.75 -14.64 -36.93
CA PHE A 512 -35.95 -13.44 -37.15
C PHE A 512 -35.85 -12.61 -35.87
N ALA A 513 -34.77 -11.83 -35.76
CA ALA A 513 -34.58 -10.88 -34.65
C ALA A 513 -35.47 -9.65 -34.83
N LEU A 514 -36.26 -9.34 -33.80
CA LEU A 514 -37.07 -8.13 -33.70
C LEU A 514 -36.21 -6.87 -33.68
N SER A 515 -36.82 -5.71 -33.98
CA SER A 515 -36.22 -4.39 -33.76
C SER A 515 -36.04 -4.08 -32.27
N GLU A 516 -35.36 -2.99 -31.98
CA GLU A 516 -35.40 -2.34 -30.66
C GLU A 516 -36.68 -1.50 -30.56
N GLY A 517 -37.32 -1.51 -29.39
CA GLY A 517 -38.60 -0.83 -29.12
C GLY A 517 -39.74 -1.77 -28.70
N ASN A 518 -40.97 -1.24 -28.75
CA ASN A 518 -42.16 -1.95 -28.27
C ASN A 518 -42.77 -2.83 -29.35
N HIS A 519 -43.11 -4.05 -28.96
CA HIS A 519 -43.70 -5.11 -29.77
C HIS A 519 -44.94 -5.69 -29.09
N THR A 520 -45.80 -6.33 -29.87
CA THR A 520 -47.02 -7.00 -29.41
C THR A 520 -47.09 -8.42 -29.95
N VAL A 521 -47.62 -9.35 -29.15
CA VAL A 521 -47.77 -10.76 -29.54
C VAL A 521 -49.19 -11.28 -29.31
N GLN A 522 -49.71 -12.02 -30.29
CA GLN A 522 -50.98 -12.75 -30.21
C GLN A 522 -50.81 -14.18 -30.76
N ALA A 523 -51.75 -15.07 -30.44
CA ALA A 523 -51.87 -16.38 -31.07
C ALA A 523 -53.31 -16.69 -31.50
N ALA A 524 -53.49 -17.57 -32.47
CA ALA A 524 -54.76 -18.23 -32.80
C ALA A 524 -54.57 -19.75 -32.87
N THR A 525 -55.60 -20.51 -32.55
CA THR A 525 -55.58 -21.98 -32.64
C THR A 525 -56.18 -22.40 -33.97
N GLU A 526 -55.52 -23.31 -34.69
CA GLU A 526 -55.97 -23.86 -35.97
C GLU A 526 -56.18 -25.37 -35.86
N LEU A 527 -57.37 -25.86 -36.25
CA LEU A 527 -57.70 -27.28 -36.28
C LEU A 527 -58.62 -27.58 -37.46
N ASN A 528 -58.23 -28.55 -38.28
CA ASN A 528 -58.95 -28.97 -39.49
C ASN A 528 -59.28 -27.76 -40.42
N GLU A 529 -58.27 -26.93 -40.69
CA GLU A 529 -58.31 -25.74 -41.57
C GLU A 529 -59.20 -24.56 -41.06
N VAL A 530 -59.81 -24.71 -39.87
CA VAL A 530 -60.56 -23.64 -39.19
C VAL A 530 -59.67 -22.96 -38.14
N GLN A 531 -59.66 -21.63 -38.09
CA GLN A 531 -58.97 -20.85 -37.05
C GLN A 531 -59.92 -20.35 -35.95
N SER A 532 -59.40 -20.18 -34.73
CA SER A 532 -60.04 -19.44 -33.64
C SER A 532 -59.90 -17.92 -33.86
N PRO A 533 -60.68 -17.08 -33.15
CA PRO A 533 -60.28 -15.71 -32.87
C PRO A 533 -58.86 -15.64 -32.28
N ARG A 534 -58.15 -14.53 -32.49
CA ARG A 534 -56.85 -14.27 -31.86
C ARG A 534 -57.00 -14.04 -30.36
N SER A 535 -55.95 -14.35 -29.60
CA SER A 535 -55.81 -14.06 -28.18
C SER A 535 -55.83 -12.56 -27.88
N ALA A 536 -55.94 -12.22 -26.59
CA ALA A 536 -55.45 -10.92 -26.12
C ALA A 536 -53.98 -10.71 -26.55
N ALA A 537 -53.59 -9.46 -26.75
CA ALA A 537 -52.21 -9.10 -27.09
C ALA A 537 -51.42 -8.84 -25.81
N ASN A 538 -50.27 -9.51 -25.67
CA ASN A 538 -49.28 -9.14 -24.66
C ASN A 538 -48.31 -8.13 -25.29
N THR A 539 -48.00 -7.05 -24.58
CA THR A 539 -46.98 -6.06 -24.95
C THR A 539 -45.63 -6.45 -24.37
N PHE A 540 -44.53 -6.15 -25.08
CA PHE A 540 -43.18 -6.29 -24.55
C PHE A 540 -42.21 -5.32 -25.26
N THR A 541 -41.13 -4.93 -24.59
CA THR A 541 -40.08 -4.07 -25.13
C THR A 541 -38.83 -4.89 -25.37
N VAL A 542 -38.32 -4.85 -26.60
CA VAL A 542 -36.99 -5.35 -26.93
C VAL A 542 -36.00 -4.20 -26.78
N ASP A 543 -35.06 -4.34 -25.85
CA ASP A 543 -34.06 -3.32 -25.53
C ASP A 543 -32.68 -3.96 -25.50
N VAL A 544 -31.81 -3.54 -26.43
CA VAL A 544 -30.45 -4.06 -26.61
C VAL A 544 -29.38 -2.99 -26.48
N THR A 545 -29.76 -1.79 -26.02
CA THR A 545 -28.83 -0.68 -25.81
C THR A 545 -28.23 -0.78 -24.43
N ALA A 546 -26.99 -1.26 -24.33
CA ALA A 546 -26.30 -1.36 -23.05
C ALA A 546 -26.15 0.01 -22.36
N PRO A 547 -26.32 0.07 -21.02
CA PRO A 547 -26.10 1.29 -20.25
C PRO A 547 -24.70 1.86 -20.48
N ALA A 548 -24.58 3.19 -20.36
CA ALA A 548 -23.27 3.84 -20.31
C ALA A 548 -22.43 3.27 -19.16
N ALA A 549 -21.11 3.21 -19.35
CA ALA A 549 -20.19 2.74 -18.30
C ALA A 549 -20.35 3.60 -17.03
N PRO A 550 -20.47 2.99 -15.83
CA PRO A 550 -20.53 3.73 -14.58
C PRO A 550 -19.35 4.66 -14.36
N VAL A 551 -19.55 5.66 -13.51
CA VAL A 551 -18.47 6.48 -12.96
C VAL A 551 -18.28 6.09 -11.51
N VAL A 552 -17.07 5.67 -11.12
CA VAL A 552 -16.68 5.52 -9.71
C VAL A 552 -16.12 6.86 -9.23
N SER A 553 -16.78 7.49 -8.27
CA SER A 553 -16.40 8.80 -7.72
C SER A 553 -15.70 8.69 -6.35
N SER A 554 -15.92 7.60 -5.62
CA SER A 554 -15.21 7.28 -4.37
C SER A 554 -14.81 5.79 -4.34
N PRO A 555 -13.62 5.43 -3.84
CA PRO A 555 -12.46 6.31 -3.64
C PRO A 555 -12.02 6.99 -4.94
N ALA A 556 -11.43 8.19 -4.83
CA ALA A 556 -10.80 8.84 -5.97
C ALA A 556 -9.51 8.12 -6.39
N ASP A 557 -9.10 8.26 -7.65
CA ASP A 557 -7.81 7.73 -8.11
C ASP A 557 -6.65 8.44 -7.37
N GLY A 558 -5.70 7.65 -6.88
CA GLY A 558 -4.61 8.08 -6.00
C GLY A 558 -4.96 8.24 -4.51
N ALA A 559 -6.20 7.96 -4.08
CA ALA A 559 -6.59 8.14 -2.67
C ALA A 559 -5.84 7.21 -1.70
N LEU A 560 -5.59 7.69 -0.48
CA LEU A 560 -5.04 6.95 0.65
C LEU A 560 -6.07 7.00 1.80
N LEU A 561 -6.36 5.87 2.44
CA LEU A 561 -7.56 5.68 3.28
C LEU A 561 -7.25 4.95 4.60
N ASN A 562 -7.55 5.58 5.73
CA ASN A 562 -7.54 4.99 7.08
C ASN A 562 -8.72 4.02 7.37
N THR A 563 -9.22 3.31 6.35
CA THR A 563 -10.30 2.33 6.53
C THR A 563 -10.22 1.18 5.53
N SER A 564 -10.32 -0.05 6.05
CA SER A 564 -10.41 -1.29 5.28
C SER A 564 -11.80 -1.54 4.68
N ARG A 565 -12.77 -0.65 4.90
CA ARG A 565 -14.14 -0.73 4.37
C ARG A 565 -14.60 0.64 3.83
N PRO A 566 -13.92 1.19 2.81
CA PRO A 566 -14.32 2.47 2.23
C PRO A 566 -15.68 2.36 1.54
N ALA A 567 -16.48 3.42 1.62
CA ALA A 567 -17.69 3.54 0.81
C ALA A 567 -17.30 3.81 -0.64
N ILE A 568 -17.53 2.82 -1.50
CA ILE A 568 -17.35 2.92 -2.94
C ILE A 568 -18.62 3.52 -3.50
N THR A 569 -18.54 4.69 -4.11
CA THR A 569 -19.72 5.41 -4.62
C THR A 569 -19.52 5.86 -6.06
N GLY A 570 -20.64 6.17 -6.73
CA GLY A 570 -20.61 6.53 -8.13
C GLY A 570 -21.95 6.88 -8.71
N THR A 571 -21.97 7.02 -10.04
CA THR A 571 -23.19 7.12 -10.84
C THR A 571 -23.24 6.02 -11.90
N ALA A 572 -24.45 5.67 -12.30
CA ALA A 572 -24.80 4.73 -13.36
C ALA A 572 -26.16 5.13 -13.95
N GLU A 573 -26.71 4.33 -14.86
CA GLU A 573 -28.09 4.55 -15.32
C GLU A 573 -29.10 4.36 -14.17
N ALA A 574 -30.11 5.23 -14.10
CA ALA A 574 -31.09 5.21 -13.03
C ALA A 574 -31.83 3.87 -12.98
N ASN A 575 -32.00 3.31 -11.78
CA ASN A 575 -32.55 1.98 -11.52
C ASN A 575 -31.76 0.76 -12.03
N SER A 576 -30.60 0.93 -12.68
CA SER A 576 -29.73 -0.17 -13.09
C SER A 576 -29.11 -0.91 -11.89
N THR A 577 -28.70 -2.16 -12.08
CA THR A 577 -27.95 -2.94 -11.09
C THR A 577 -26.45 -2.78 -11.35
N VAL A 578 -25.76 -2.09 -10.45
CA VAL A 578 -24.31 -1.88 -10.52
C VAL A 578 -23.60 -3.06 -9.86
N THR A 579 -22.65 -3.67 -10.58
CA THR A 579 -21.71 -4.66 -10.05
C THR A 579 -20.39 -3.98 -9.75
N VAL A 580 -19.93 -4.06 -8.50
CA VAL A 580 -18.66 -3.47 -8.05
C VAL A 580 -17.55 -4.52 -8.12
N ILE A 581 -16.44 -4.14 -8.73
CA ILE A 581 -15.28 -4.99 -8.98
C ILE A 581 -14.09 -4.39 -8.24
N ILE A 582 -13.49 -5.15 -7.31
CA ILE A 582 -12.26 -4.78 -6.60
C ILE A 582 -11.18 -5.79 -6.98
N ASP A 583 -10.01 -5.30 -7.39
CA ASP A 583 -8.83 -6.11 -7.78
C ASP A 583 -9.14 -7.21 -8.81
N GLY A 584 -10.03 -6.89 -9.75
CA GLY A 584 -10.48 -7.80 -10.81
C GLY A 584 -11.55 -8.80 -10.39
N VAL A 585 -12.00 -8.79 -9.13
CA VAL A 585 -13.04 -9.69 -8.60
C VAL A 585 -14.33 -8.91 -8.35
N ALA A 586 -15.47 -9.41 -8.85
CA ALA A 586 -16.78 -8.87 -8.51
C ALA A 586 -17.11 -9.17 -7.03
N VAL A 587 -17.20 -8.14 -6.19
CA VAL A 587 -17.37 -8.25 -4.73
C VAL A 587 -18.82 -8.10 -4.26
N GLY A 588 -19.69 -7.56 -5.11
CA GLY A 588 -21.11 -7.41 -4.80
C GLY A 588 -21.85 -6.54 -5.80
N THR A 589 -23.16 -6.42 -5.60
CA THR A 589 -24.04 -5.60 -6.43
C THR A 589 -24.86 -4.63 -5.58
N VAL A 590 -25.26 -3.51 -6.19
CA VAL A 590 -26.16 -2.51 -5.60
C VAL A 590 -27.03 -1.92 -6.71
N LYS A 591 -28.29 -1.57 -6.41
CA LYS A 591 -29.15 -0.87 -7.35
C LYS A 591 -28.89 0.65 -7.32
N ALA A 592 -28.68 1.25 -8.48
CA ALA A 592 -28.64 2.71 -8.62
C ALA A 592 -30.03 3.30 -8.35
N ASP A 593 -30.07 4.46 -7.70
CA ASP A 593 -31.33 5.15 -7.36
C ASP A 593 -32.02 5.74 -8.61
N ALA A 594 -33.17 6.39 -8.40
CA ALA A 594 -33.93 7.03 -9.49
C ALA A 594 -33.25 8.28 -10.09
N SER A 595 -32.12 8.72 -9.54
CA SER A 595 -31.24 9.78 -10.07
C SER A 595 -29.90 9.24 -10.59
N GLY A 596 -29.69 7.92 -10.57
CA GLY A 596 -28.48 7.25 -11.03
C GLY A 596 -27.36 7.09 -10.00
N ASN A 597 -27.53 7.53 -8.74
CA ASN A 597 -26.48 7.40 -7.72
C ASN A 597 -26.43 5.99 -7.14
N TRP A 598 -25.24 5.52 -6.76
CA TRP A 598 -25.06 4.25 -6.06
C TRP A 598 -23.95 4.31 -5.00
N SER A 599 -24.03 3.42 -4.01
CA SER A 599 -23.06 3.28 -2.92
C SER A 599 -22.98 1.83 -2.47
N TYR A 600 -21.75 1.29 -2.40
CA TYR A 600 -21.45 -0.06 -1.93
C TYR A 600 -20.33 0.00 -0.89
N THR A 601 -20.48 -0.74 0.21
CA THR A 601 -19.44 -0.90 1.24
C THR A 601 -18.99 -2.36 1.25
N PRO A 602 -17.68 -2.66 1.11
CA PRO A 602 -17.18 -4.04 1.14
C PRO A 602 -17.62 -4.82 2.37
N THR A 603 -18.16 -6.03 2.15
CA THR A 603 -18.61 -6.96 3.20
C THR A 603 -17.47 -7.74 3.83
N THR A 604 -16.39 -7.97 3.08
CA THR A 604 -15.06 -8.36 3.58
C THR A 604 -14.21 -7.10 3.76
N ALA A 605 -13.34 -7.07 4.77
CA ALA A 605 -12.37 -6.00 4.93
C ALA A 605 -11.24 -6.13 3.89
N LEU A 606 -10.86 -5.02 3.26
CA LEU A 606 -9.65 -4.92 2.46
C LEU A 606 -8.40 -5.01 3.37
N ALA A 607 -7.27 -5.44 2.82
CA ALA A 607 -6.00 -5.45 3.55
C ALA A 607 -5.33 -4.08 3.46
N ASP A 608 -4.27 -3.84 4.24
CA ASP A 608 -3.40 -2.69 3.99
C ASP A 608 -2.57 -2.95 2.72
N GLY A 609 -2.52 -1.98 1.81
CA GLY A 609 -1.91 -2.14 0.49
C GLY A 609 -2.54 -1.31 -0.62
N SER A 610 -2.18 -1.60 -1.87
CA SER A 610 -2.82 -1.00 -3.05
C SER A 610 -4.01 -1.82 -3.51
N HIS A 611 -5.12 -1.14 -3.77
CA HIS A 611 -6.36 -1.70 -4.30
C HIS A 611 -6.78 -0.95 -5.56
N THR A 612 -7.60 -1.60 -6.36
CA THR A 612 -8.16 -1.08 -7.61
C THR A 612 -9.66 -1.33 -7.64
N VAL A 613 -10.44 -0.35 -8.11
CA VAL A 613 -11.89 -0.46 -8.21
C VAL A 613 -12.41 -0.06 -9.58
N LYS A 614 -13.39 -0.82 -10.06
CA LYS A 614 -14.22 -0.55 -11.22
C LYS A 614 -15.69 -0.89 -10.90
N ALA A 615 -16.59 -0.51 -11.80
CA ALA A 615 -17.96 -1.00 -11.81
C ALA A 615 -18.48 -1.24 -13.24
N THR A 616 -19.44 -2.15 -13.37
CA THR A 616 -20.34 -2.26 -14.54
C THR A 616 -21.78 -2.03 -14.09
N ALA A 617 -22.67 -1.62 -14.99
CA ALA A 617 -24.11 -1.55 -14.74
C ALA A 617 -24.85 -2.52 -15.65
N THR A 618 -25.91 -3.13 -15.13
CA THR A 618 -26.85 -3.95 -15.90
C THR A 618 -28.24 -3.31 -15.83
N ASP A 619 -28.87 -3.07 -16.98
CA ASP A 619 -30.19 -2.42 -17.07
C ASP A 619 -31.35 -3.36 -16.68
N ALA A 620 -32.59 -2.94 -16.98
CA ALA A 620 -33.79 -3.75 -16.75
C ALA A 620 -34.03 -4.84 -17.82
N ALA A 621 -33.39 -4.73 -18.99
CA ALA A 621 -33.49 -5.68 -20.10
C ALA A 621 -32.47 -6.84 -20.01
N GLY A 622 -31.40 -6.64 -19.23
CA GLY A 622 -30.28 -7.55 -19.04
C GLY A 622 -28.99 -7.13 -19.76
N ASN A 623 -28.92 -5.98 -20.43
CA ASN A 623 -27.68 -5.53 -21.07
C ASN A 623 -26.71 -5.00 -20.03
N THR A 624 -25.43 -5.32 -20.19
CA THR A 624 -24.37 -4.88 -19.27
C THR A 624 -23.44 -3.90 -19.96
N SER A 625 -23.11 -2.80 -19.27
CA SER A 625 -22.21 -1.74 -19.73
C SER A 625 -20.78 -2.26 -19.95
N PRO A 626 -19.93 -1.49 -20.65
CA PRO A 626 -18.48 -1.56 -20.46
C PRO A 626 -18.11 -1.30 -18.99
N GLU A 627 -16.92 -1.71 -18.58
CA GLU A 627 -16.35 -1.32 -17.29
C GLU A 627 -16.17 0.21 -17.21
N SER A 628 -16.31 0.76 -16.00
CA SER A 628 -15.90 2.12 -15.67
C SER A 628 -14.40 2.35 -15.91
N ALA A 629 -13.99 3.62 -15.85
CA ALA A 629 -12.60 3.94 -15.53
C ALA A 629 -12.20 3.23 -14.22
N GLN A 630 -10.92 2.84 -14.12
CA GLN A 630 -10.37 2.23 -12.92
C GLN A 630 -9.80 3.32 -12.02
N ASN A 631 -10.27 3.39 -10.78
CA ASN A 631 -9.61 4.17 -9.73
C ASN A 631 -8.69 3.24 -8.95
N SER A 632 -7.47 3.67 -8.67
CA SER A 632 -6.48 2.98 -7.85
C SER A 632 -6.34 3.73 -6.53
N PHE A 633 -6.36 3.03 -5.41
CA PHE A 633 -6.26 3.62 -4.08
C PHE A 633 -5.35 2.79 -3.17
N ARG A 634 -5.05 3.31 -1.99
CA ARG A 634 -4.38 2.58 -0.92
C ARG A 634 -5.25 2.57 0.32
N VAL A 635 -5.34 1.38 0.92
CA VAL A 635 -5.82 1.20 2.29
C VAL A 635 -4.59 1.14 3.18
N ASP A 636 -4.64 1.85 4.28
CA ASP A 636 -3.59 1.85 5.30
C ASP A 636 -4.27 2.10 6.64
N THR A 637 -4.50 1.04 7.41
CA THR A 637 -5.17 1.06 8.72
C THR A 637 -4.20 0.88 9.89
N THR A 638 -2.89 0.86 9.60
CA THR A 638 -1.83 0.66 10.58
C THR A 638 -1.43 2.00 11.18
N ALA A 639 -1.91 2.29 12.39
CA ALA A 639 -1.53 3.51 13.11
C ALA A 639 -0.02 3.58 13.42
N PRO A 640 0.57 4.80 13.46
CA PRO A 640 1.96 4.96 13.86
C PRO A 640 2.24 4.39 15.25
N SER A 641 3.51 4.01 15.47
CA SER A 641 4.00 3.85 16.84
C SER A 641 3.88 5.18 17.60
N ALA A 642 3.57 5.11 18.89
CA ALA A 642 3.51 6.30 19.75
C ALA A 642 4.84 7.08 19.69
N PRO A 643 4.81 8.43 19.59
CA PRO A 643 6.01 9.24 19.63
C PRO A 643 6.86 9.00 20.88
N THR A 644 8.14 9.33 20.78
CA THR A 644 8.98 9.62 21.94
C THR A 644 9.15 11.12 22.08
N VAL A 645 9.03 11.65 23.30
CA VAL A 645 9.55 12.98 23.64
C VAL A 645 10.98 12.78 24.17
N THR A 646 11.95 13.55 23.67
CA THR A 646 13.38 13.46 24.03
C THR A 646 13.95 14.72 24.67
N THR A 647 13.33 15.88 24.45
CA THR A 647 13.70 17.15 25.11
C THR A 647 12.41 17.87 25.55
N PRO A 648 12.35 18.48 26.74
CA PRO A 648 13.28 18.31 27.87
C PRO A 648 13.42 16.82 28.28
N SER A 649 14.41 16.48 29.10
CA SER A 649 14.56 15.13 29.69
C SER A 649 13.59 14.91 30.88
N GLU A 650 13.55 13.69 31.43
CA GLU A 650 12.69 13.40 32.59
C GLU A 650 13.28 14.05 33.84
N GLY A 651 12.54 14.97 34.46
CA GLY A 651 13.00 15.78 35.58
C GLY A 651 14.01 16.87 35.22
N GLU A 652 14.14 17.21 33.94
CA GLU A 652 15.00 18.32 33.50
C GLU A 652 14.44 19.66 33.95
N TYR A 653 15.31 20.54 34.44
CA TYR A 653 15.03 21.94 34.73
C TYR A 653 15.47 22.80 33.54
N VAL A 654 14.69 23.80 33.15
CA VAL A 654 14.98 24.66 32.00
C VAL A 654 14.87 26.16 32.34
N ASP A 655 15.88 26.92 31.95
CA ASP A 655 16.06 28.38 32.12
C ASP A 655 15.09 29.26 31.32
N THR A 656 14.09 28.67 30.67
CA THR A 656 13.25 29.34 29.67
C THR A 656 11.79 28.91 29.75
N PRO A 657 10.83 29.85 29.66
CA PRO A 657 9.40 29.54 29.68
C PRO A 657 8.89 29.04 28.33
N THR A 658 9.73 28.96 27.29
CA THR A 658 9.37 28.40 25.98
C THR A 658 10.42 27.38 25.52
N PRO A 659 10.58 26.24 26.24
CA PRO A 659 11.57 25.23 25.89
C PRO A 659 11.25 24.54 24.57
N ALA A 660 12.28 24.11 23.85
CA ALA A 660 12.12 23.32 22.63
C ALA A 660 11.74 21.87 23.00
N ILE A 661 10.48 21.52 22.81
CA ILE A 661 9.98 20.16 23.01
C ILE A 661 10.32 19.36 21.76
N THR A 662 11.24 18.41 21.86
CA THR A 662 11.72 17.59 20.73
C THR A 662 11.40 16.12 20.92
N GLY A 663 11.42 15.36 19.83
CA GLY A 663 11.15 13.93 19.88
C GLY A 663 11.41 13.18 18.58
N LYS A 664 11.05 11.89 18.61
CA LYS A 664 10.91 11.07 17.40
C LYS A 664 9.49 10.55 17.23
N ALA A 665 9.14 10.28 15.98
CA ALA A 665 7.88 9.69 15.54
C ALA A 665 8.10 9.01 14.17
N GLU A 666 7.03 8.58 13.52
CA GLU A 666 7.08 8.11 12.14
C GLU A 666 7.44 9.25 11.16
N PRO A 667 8.35 9.05 10.19
CA PRO A 667 8.74 10.10 9.24
C PRO A 667 7.57 10.70 8.47
N ASN A 668 7.52 12.03 8.39
CA ASN A 668 6.44 12.81 7.75
C ASN A 668 5.06 12.73 8.44
N SER A 669 4.93 12.09 9.60
CA SER A 669 3.70 12.12 10.40
C SER A 669 3.47 13.49 11.03
N THR A 670 2.20 13.88 11.22
CA THR A 670 1.81 15.09 11.93
C THR A 670 1.71 14.81 13.42
N ILE A 671 2.48 15.52 14.22
CA ILE A 671 2.62 15.35 15.65
C ILE A 671 1.73 16.38 16.35
N ALA A 672 0.85 15.94 17.24
CA ALA A 672 0.13 16.83 18.15
C ALA A 672 0.82 16.81 19.52
N VAL A 673 1.23 17.98 20.02
CA VAL A 673 1.92 18.12 21.31
C VAL A 673 0.90 18.51 22.38
N ILE A 674 0.97 17.83 23.51
CA ILE A 674 0.04 17.95 24.64
C ILE A 674 0.86 18.36 25.86
N ILE A 675 0.59 19.53 26.44
CA ILE A 675 1.20 20.00 27.69
C ILE A 675 0.08 20.08 28.74
N ASP A 676 0.31 19.51 29.93
CA ASP A 676 -0.63 19.50 31.07
C ASP A 676 -2.06 19.05 30.73
N GLY A 677 -2.14 18.08 29.82
CA GLY A 677 -3.40 17.51 29.32
C GLY A 677 -4.11 18.34 28.23
N VAL A 678 -3.54 19.47 27.81
CA VAL A 678 -4.08 20.34 26.76
C VAL A 678 -3.25 20.22 25.48
N ALA A 679 -3.90 20.01 24.33
CA ALA A 679 -3.21 20.06 23.04
C ALA A 679 -2.81 21.51 22.70
N VAL A 680 -1.52 21.80 22.64
CA VAL A 680 -0.96 23.17 22.49
C VAL A 680 -0.54 23.51 21.06
N GLY A 681 -0.40 22.52 20.18
CA GLY A 681 -0.07 22.74 18.78
C GLY A 681 0.30 21.47 18.02
N THR A 682 0.58 21.64 16.73
CA THR A 682 0.95 20.55 15.83
C THR A 682 2.17 20.90 14.99
N VAL A 683 3.06 19.92 14.76
CA VAL A 683 4.25 20.03 13.89
C VAL A 683 4.38 18.76 13.03
N THR A 684 5.17 18.78 11.97
CA THR A 684 5.41 17.57 11.14
C THR A 684 6.79 16.99 11.47
N ALA A 685 6.88 15.68 11.64
CA ALA A 685 8.16 14.98 11.77
C ALA A 685 8.90 14.95 10.43
N ASP A 686 10.22 15.13 10.44
CA ASP A 686 11.04 15.13 9.24
C ASP A 686 11.17 13.73 8.59
N ALA A 687 11.87 13.65 7.46
CA ALA A 687 12.11 12.39 6.74
C ALA A 687 12.98 11.36 7.50
N ALA A 688 13.55 11.73 8.66
CA ALA A 688 14.26 10.84 9.59
C ALA A 688 13.49 10.65 10.92
N GLY A 689 12.22 11.10 10.96
CA GLY A 689 11.30 10.96 12.09
C GLY A 689 11.51 11.94 13.24
N ASN A 690 12.38 12.95 13.09
CA ASN A 690 12.60 13.95 14.16
C ASN A 690 11.52 15.03 14.14
N TRP A 691 11.06 15.48 15.31
CA TRP A 691 10.16 16.63 15.41
C TRP A 691 10.60 17.58 16.53
N SER A 692 10.18 18.85 16.41
CA SER A 692 10.43 19.91 17.39
C SER A 692 9.26 20.90 17.41
N TYR A 693 8.82 21.28 18.60
CA TYR A 693 7.77 22.28 18.86
C TYR A 693 8.24 23.23 19.96
N THR A 694 8.01 24.53 19.77
CA THR A 694 8.26 25.56 20.78
C THR A 694 6.92 26.14 21.22
N PRO A 695 6.59 26.17 22.52
CA PRO A 695 5.39 26.81 23.03
C PRO A 695 5.28 28.27 22.59
N THR A 696 4.13 28.65 22.01
CA THR A 696 3.85 30.04 21.59
C THR A 696 3.28 30.89 22.72
N THR A 697 2.81 30.25 23.79
CA THR A 697 2.46 30.87 25.07
C THR A 697 3.52 30.47 26.09
N PRO A 698 4.13 31.44 26.82
CA PRO A 698 5.08 31.12 27.89
C PRO A 698 4.45 30.22 28.95
N LEU A 699 5.19 29.19 29.34
CA LEU A 699 4.94 28.39 30.54
C LEU A 699 5.30 29.21 31.79
N THR A 700 4.82 28.76 32.95
CA THR A 700 5.12 29.38 34.26
C THR A 700 6.25 28.63 34.95
N ASP A 701 6.96 29.25 35.90
CA ASP A 701 7.88 28.50 36.74
C ASP A 701 7.13 27.40 37.53
N GLY A 702 7.72 26.21 37.63
CA GLY A 702 7.13 25.04 38.25
C GLY A 702 7.14 23.79 37.37
N SER A 703 6.42 22.75 37.83
CA SER A 703 6.39 21.44 37.17
C SER A 703 5.39 21.39 36.02
N HIS A 704 5.84 20.91 34.87
CA HIS A 704 5.06 20.74 33.65
C HIS A 704 5.16 19.29 33.14
N THR A 705 4.10 18.84 32.47
CA THR A 705 3.97 17.50 31.91
C THR A 705 3.76 17.57 30.40
N VAL A 706 4.42 16.70 29.65
CA VAL A 706 4.31 16.66 28.18
C VAL A 706 4.06 15.25 27.64
N LYS A 707 3.24 15.19 26.58
CA LYS A 707 3.07 14.02 25.70
C LYS A 707 3.01 14.47 24.23
N ALA A 708 3.05 13.50 23.32
CA ALA A 708 2.67 13.70 21.92
C ALA A 708 1.92 12.49 21.34
N THR A 709 1.08 12.73 20.33
CA THR A 709 0.56 11.69 19.40
C THR A 709 1.07 11.98 18.00
N ALA A 710 1.14 10.95 17.14
CA ALA A 710 1.43 11.08 15.72
C ALA A 710 0.22 10.65 14.89
N THR A 711 -0.01 11.35 13.78
CA THR A 711 -1.00 11.00 12.74
C THR A 711 -0.27 10.82 11.41
N ASP A 712 -0.44 9.67 10.76
CA ASP A 712 0.21 9.38 9.47
C ASP A 712 -0.44 10.14 8.28
N ALA A 713 0.02 9.82 7.06
CA ALA A 713 -0.52 10.38 5.82
C ALA A 713 -1.90 9.83 5.42
N ALA A 714 -2.36 8.71 6.00
CA ALA A 714 -3.69 8.13 5.77
C ALA A 714 -4.75 8.68 6.74
N GLY A 715 -4.31 9.24 7.88
CA GLY A 715 -5.14 9.74 8.96
C GLY A 715 -5.33 8.74 10.11
N ASN A 716 -4.50 7.71 10.27
CA ASN A 716 -4.49 6.92 11.51
C ASN A 716 -3.69 7.67 12.58
N THR A 717 -4.16 7.65 13.83
CA THR A 717 -3.48 8.33 14.95
C THR A 717 -2.96 7.30 15.96
N SER A 718 -1.72 7.49 16.40
CA SER A 718 -1.04 6.66 17.38
C SER A 718 -1.66 6.76 18.78
N PRO A 719 -1.33 5.83 19.70
CA PRO A 719 -1.42 6.10 21.14
C PRO A 719 -0.57 7.33 21.52
N GLU A 720 -0.88 7.93 22.67
CA GLU A 720 -0.02 8.94 23.28
C GLU A 720 1.36 8.37 23.62
N SER A 721 2.39 9.20 23.54
CA SER A 721 3.68 8.93 24.17
C SER A 721 3.52 8.70 25.68
N PRO A 722 4.50 8.06 26.34
CA PRO A 722 4.65 8.18 27.79
C PRO A 722 4.60 9.66 28.22
N VAL A 723 4.07 9.92 29.41
CA VAL A 723 4.22 11.22 30.08
C VAL A 723 5.71 11.44 30.32
N ARG A 724 6.19 12.65 30.02
CA ARG A 724 7.47 13.15 30.51
C ARG A 724 7.23 14.36 31.40
N ASN A 725 7.90 14.41 32.55
CA ASN A 725 7.83 15.52 33.49
C ASN A 725 9.09 16.39 33.33
N PHE A 726 8.94 17.71 33.42
CA PHE A 726 10.04 18.67 33.45
C PHE A 726 9.68 19.87 34.35
N PHE A 727 10.64 20.75 34.60
CA PHE A 727 10.45 21.94 35.42
C PHE A 727 10.92 23.17 34.64
N VAL A 728 10.09 24.21 34.58
CA VAL A 728 10.53 25.53 34.16
C VAL A 728 11.00 26.27 35.41
N ASP A 729 12.17 26.88 35.34
CA ASP A 729 12.68 27.72 36.43
C ASP A 729 13.51 28.86 35.83
N THR A 730 12.97 30.07 35.86
CA THR A 730 13.57 31.28 35.29
C THR A 730 14.17 32.21 36.35
N VAL A 731 14.31 31.73 37.59
CA VAL A 731 14.80 32.52 38.73
C VAL A 731 16.33 32.41 38.83
N VAL A 732 17.03 33.56 38.83
CA VAL A 732 18.49 33.57 39.03
C VAL A 732 18.87 33.35 40.50
N PRO A 733 19.93 32.55 40.79
CA PRO A 733 20.46 32.40 42.14
C PRO A 733 20.98 33.73 42.71
N GLU A 734 20.95 33.86 44.05
CA GLU A 734 21.60 34.98 44.75
C GLU A 734 23.14 34.92 44.57
N ALA A 735 23.79 36.09 44.58
CA ALA A 735 25.24 36.18 44.41
C ALA A 735 25.99 35.44 45.55
N PRO A 736 27.04 34.65 45.24
CA PRO A 736 27.85 33.98 46.26
C PRO A 736 28.51 34.95 47.25
N VAL A 737 28.99 34.40 48.35
CA VAL A 737 29.88 35.10 49.29
C VAL A 737 31.20 34.34 49.38
N VAL A 738 32.33 35.01 49.10
CA VAL A 738 33.69 34.50 49.33
C VAL A 738 34.11 34.86 50.76
N VAL A 739 34.56 33.86 51.52
CA VAL A 739 34.78 33.93 52.99
C VAL A 739 36.23 33.70 53.38
N SER A 740 36.93 32.76 52.72
CA SER A 740 38.34 32.42 52.98
C SER A 740 39.15 32.41 51.67
N PRO A 741 40.46 32.74 51.67
CA PRO A 741 41.18 33.49 52.71
C PRO A 741 40.48 34.81 53.04
N GLY A 742 40.67 35.34 54.25
CA GLY A 742 40.02 36.60 54.66
C GLY A 742 40.62 37.81 53.94
N SER A 743 39.79 38.78 53.54
CA SER A 743 40.27 39.94 52.78
C SER A 743 41.27 40.77 53.60
N GLY A 744 42.48 40.94 53.07
CA GLY A 744 43.65 41.53 53.73
C GLY A 744 44.63 40.52 54.37
N SER A 745 44.40 39.21 54.23
CA SER A 745 45.32 38.19 54.77
C SER A 745 46.63 38.09 53.96
N VAL A 746 47.71 37.68 54.63
CA VAL A 746 48.93 37.16 54.01
C VAL A 746 49.00 35.66 54.33
N VAL A 747 49.37 34.81 53.36
CA VAL A 747 49.44 33.34 53.52
C VAL A 747 50.74 32.77 52.95
N ASN A 748 51.33 31.81 53.67
CA ASN A 748 52.51 31.04 53.27
C ASN A 748 52.17 29.76 52.48
N ASP A 749 51.00 29.73 51.84
CA ASP A 749 50.51 28.65 50.99
C ASP A 749 50.18 29.24 49.62
N SER A 750 50.79 28.73 48.55
CA SER A 750 50.50 29.10 47.16
C SER A 750 49.30 28.35 46.59
N THR A 751 48.72 27.43 47.34
CA THR A 751 47.48 26.70 47.03
C THR A 751 46.39 26.89 48.10
N PRO A 752 46.14 28.13 48.59
CA PRO A 752 45.29 28.36 49.75
C PRO A 752 43.86 27.97 49.47
N THR A 753 43.21 27.28 50.41
CA THR A 753 41.83 26.82 50.22
C THR A 753 40.85 27.99 50.36
N ILE A 754 40.24 28.32 49.23
CA ILE A 754 39.19 29.32 49.08
C ILE A 754 37.85 28.70 49.46
N THR A 755 37.06 29.39 50.28
CA THR A 755 35.73 28.90 50.71
C THR A 755 34.69 30.00 50.64
N GLY A 756 33.42 29.60 50.54
CA GLY A 756 32.31 30.54 50.49
C GLY A 756 30.93 29.89 50.64
N THR A 757 29.89 30.70 50.43
CA THR A 757 28.50 30.25 50.36
C THR A 757 27.82 30.68 49.06
N ALA A 758 26.77 29.96 48.67
CA ALA A 758 25.91 30.20 47.50
C ALA A 758 24.59 29.40 47.67
N GLU A 759 23.74 29.37 46.64
CA GLU A 759 22.48 28.59 46.69
C GLU A 759 22.74 27.08 46.82
N PRO A 760 22.09 26.36 47.74
CA PRO A 760 22.34 24.92 47.95
C PRO A 760 22.10 24.07 46.70
N ASN A 761 23.01 23.13 46.42
CA ASN A 761 23.01 22.25 45.23
C ASN A 761 23.22 22.97 43.87
N SER A 762 23.46 24.28 43.86
CA SER A 762 23.97 24.99 42.67
C SER A 762 25.46 24.63 42.42
N THR A 763 26.05 25.22 41.39
CA THR A 763 27.51 25.20 41.17
C THR A 763 28.06 26.62 41.25
N VAL A 764 29.28 26.79 41.76
CA VAL A 764 29.97 28.08 41.81
C VAL A 764 31.16 28.09 40.86
N THR A 765 31.18 29.07 39.96
CA THR A 765 32.36 29.44 39.17
C THR A 765 33.25 30.34 40.01
N VAL A 766 34.44 29.87 40.36
CA VAL A 766 35.45 30.64 41.10
C VAL A 766 36.32 31.42 40.11
N ILE A 767 36.49 32.71 40.38
CA ILE A 767 37.21 33.66 39.54
C ILE A 767 38.41 34.19 40.35
N ILE A 768 39.63 34.04 39.84
CA ILE A 768 40.85 34.60 40.44
C ILE A 768 41.49 35.55 39.43
N ASP A 769 41.83 36.77 39.85
CA ASP A 769 42.42 37.84 39.04
C ASP A 769 41.65 38.14 37.74
N GLY A 770 40.32 38.02 37.81
CA GLY A 770 39.42 38.19 36.67
C GLY A 770 39.31 36.99 35.72
N VAL A 771 39.96 35.87 36.02
CA VAL A 771 39.92 34.63 35.22
C VAL A 771 39.11 33.55 35.95
N PRO A 772 38.07 32.96 35.34
CA PRO A 772 37.42 31.75 35.85
C PRO A 772 38.40 30.59 35.91
N VAL A 773 38.73 30.10 37.11
CA VAL A 773 39.73 29.04 37.35
C VAL A 773 39.12 27.67 37.62
N ALA A 774 37.89 27.62 38.13
CA ALA A 774 37.19 26.38 38.46
C ALA A 774 35.68 26.55 38.51
N VAL A 775 34.96 25.44 38.37
CA VAL A 775 33.55 25.30 38.75
C VAL A 775 33.47 24.22 39.81
N VAL A 776 32.88 24.52 40.96
CA VAL A 776 32.76 23.63 42.12
C VAL A 776 31.30 23.45 42.54
N PRO A 777 30.89 22.27 43.03
CA PRO A 777 29.53 22.08 43.54
C PRO A 777 29.34 22.82 44.86
N VAL A 778 28.14 23.36 45.06
CA VAL A 778 27.66 23.89 46.34
C VAL A 778 26.89 22.78 47.05
N ASP A 779 27.20 22.52 48.32
CA ASP A 779 26.54 21.45 49.07
C ASP A 779 25.10 21.80 49.47
N ALA A 780 24.39 20.83 50.06
CA ALA A 780 23.00 20.99 50.50
C ALA A 780 22.82 21.95 51.70
N SER A 781 23.90 22.50 52.26
CA SER A 781 23.88 23.58 53.26
C SER A 781 24.16 24.96 52.67
N GLY A 782 24.50 25.04 51.38
CA GLY A 782 24.87 26.27 50.70
C GLY A 782 26.36 26.60 50.76
N ALA A 783 27.23 25.67 51.18
CA ALA A 783 28.67 25.89 51.30
C ALA A 783 29.45 25.37 50.08
N TRP A 784 30.55 26.04 49.72
CA TRP A 784 31.47 25.60 48.67
C TRP A 784 32.93 25.83 49.04
N THR A 785 33.82 25.07 48.40
CA THR A 785 35.28 25.11 48.63
C THR A 785 36.05 24.85 47.34
N TYR A 786 37.19 25.51 47.17
CA TYR A 786 38.11 25.34 46.06
C TYR A 786 39.57 25.48 46.53
N THR A 787 40.43 24.58 46.09
CA THR A 787 41.88 24.64 46.35
C THR A 787 42.58 24.79 44.99
N PRO A 788 43.37 25.85 44.76
CA PRO A 788 44.08 26.06 43.48
C PRO A 788 44.93 24.85 43.08
N THR A 789 44.69 24.32 41.88
CA THR A 789 45.44 23.17 41.33
C THR A 789 46.75 23.59 40.65
N THR A 790 46.86 24.87 40.33
CA THR A 790 48.10 25.53 39.90
C THR A 790 48.48 26.48 41.02
N PRO A 791 49.73 26.41 41.56
CA PRO A 791 50.18 27.36 42.56
C PRO A 791 50.05 28.81 42.09
N LEU A 792 49.44 29.63 42.93
CA LEU A 792 49.47 31.08 42.85
C LEU A 792 50.93 31.56 43.06
N LEU A 793 51.27 32.71 42.48
CA LEU A 793 52.61 33.30 42.61
C LEU A 793 52.66 34.18 43.86
N ASP A 794 53.86 34.46 44.39
CA ASP A 794 54.00 35.43 45.48
C ASP A 794 53.53 36.82 45.00
N GLY A 795 52.58 37.42 45.71
CA GLY A 795 51.87 38.63 45.27
C GLY A 795 50.42 38.72 45.76
N SER A 796 49.74 39.80 45.36
CA SER A 796 48.33 40.02 45.69
C SER A 796 47.41 39.39 44.66
N HIS A 797 46.39 38.67 45.13
CA HIS A 797 45.36 38.02 44.32
C HIS A 797 43.96 38.52 44.67
N GLU A 798 43.12 38.74 43.65
CA GLU A 798 41.69 39.05 43.78
C GLU A 798 40.85 37.79 43.55
N VAL A 799 39.86 37.52 44.41
CA VAL A 799 38.91 36.41 44.26
C VAL A 799 37.47 36.92 44.23
N LYS A 800 36.69 36.37 43.29
CA LYS A 800 35.23 36.46 43.22
C LYS A 800 34.61 35.10 42.86
N ALA A 801 33.28 35.05 42.83
CA ALA A 801 32.51 33.89 42.42
C ALA A 801 31.17 34.28 41.77
N THR A 802 30.62 33.43 40.91
CA THR A 802 29.20 33.42 40.50
C THR A 802 28.59 32.04 40.75
N ALA A 803 27.30 31.97 41.05
CA ALA A 803 26.54 30.72 41.15
C ALA A 803 25.77 30.45 39.84
N THR A 804 25.60 29.18 39.49
CA THR A 804 24.72 28.69 38.42
C THR A 804 23.88 27.55 38.97
N ASP A 805 22.56 27.67 38.90
CA ASP A 805 21.60 26.73 39.49
C ASP A 805 21.43 25.41 38.69
N ALA A 806 20.37 24.65 39.00
CA ALA A 806 20.05 23.39 38.33
C ALA A 806 19.38 23.55 36.94
N ALA A 807 18.85 24.73 36.62
CA ALA A 807 18.22 25.06 35.34
C ALA A 807 19.20 25.70 34.34
N GLY A 808 20.26 26.33 34.85
CA GLY A 808 21.27 27.09 34.10
C GLY A 808 21.28 28.60 34.41
N ASN A 809 20.37 29.10 35.25
CA ASN A 809 20.33 30.52 35.60
C ASN A 809 21.58 30.88 36.41
N THR A 810 22.20 32.04 36.11
CA THR A 810 23.48 32.44 36.69
C THR A 810 23.38 33.77 37.45
N SER A 811 23.99 33.83 38.63
CA SER A 811 23.96 34.97 39.56
C SER A 811 24.82 36.15 39.10
N PRO A 812 24.67 37.33 39.74
CA PRO A 812 25.71 38.36 39.77
C PRO A 812 27.01 37.87 40.44
N GLU A 813 28.11 38.61 40.28
CA GLU A 813 29.37 38.37 41.01
C GLU A 813 29.21 38.58 42.53
N SER A 814 30.00 37.83 43.29
CA SER A 814 30.13 37.90 44.75
C SER A 814 30.75 39.20 45.27
N ASN A 815 30.89 39.30 46.59
CA ASN A 815 31.89 40.19 47.17
C ASN A 815 33.30 39.87 46.65
N VAL A 816 34.15 40.90 46.61
CA VAL A 816 35.56 40.80 46.26
C VAL A 816 36.37 40.46 47.51
N CYS A 817 37.26 39.48 47.42
CA CYS A 817 38.22 39.15 48.47
C CYS A 817 39.65 39.27 47.96
N ASN A 818 40.50 40.04 48.65
CA ASN A 818 41.90 40.25 48.25
C ASN A 818 42.84 39.66 49.31
N PHE A 819 43.84 38.88 48.91
CA PHE A 819 44.86 38.36 49.83
C PHE A 819 46.24 38.31 49.17
N ILE A 820 47.30 38.15 49.97
CA ILE A 820 48.68 38.06 49.50
C ILE A 820 49.21 36.65 49.73
N VAL A 821 49.78 36.04 48.70
CA VAL A 821 50.64 34.85 48.83
C VAL A 821 52.07 35.33 49.06
N ASP A 822 52.75 34.74 50.03
CA ASP A 822 54.18 34.97 50.29
C ASP A 822 54.81 33.69 50.83
N THR A 823 55.51 32.96 49.96
CA THR A 823 56.17 31.68 50.25
C THR A 823 57.70 31.81 50.42
N VAL A 824 58.22 33.04 50.51
CA VAL A 824 59.66 33.32 50.52
C VAL A 824 60.22 33.20 51.94
N VAL A 825 60.95 32.11 52.22
CA VAL A 825 61.67 31.96 53.50
C VAL A 825 62.69 33.09 53.74
N PRO A 826 62.80 33.61 54.99
CA PRO A 826 63.87 34.52 55.37
C PRO A 826 65.28 33.96 55.13
N ALA A 827 66.22 34.87 54.91
CA ALA A 827 67.65 34.57 54.92
C ALA A 827 68.08 33.97 56.27
N VAL A 828 69.06 33.06 56.22
CA VAL A 828 69.59 32.40 57.42
C VAL A 828 70.24 33.43 58.34
N PRO A 829 69.78 33.57 59.61
CA PRO A 829 70.35 34.54 60.55
C PRO A 829 71.78 34.17 60.97
N VAL A 830 72.54 35.18 61.43
CA VAL A 830 73.97 35.07 61.74
C VAL A 830 74.23 35.45 63.19
N VAL A 831 74.91 34.60 63.96
CA VAL A 831 75.38 34.91 65.32
C VAL A 831 76.73 35.65 65.27
N THR A 832 76.85 36.78 65.97
CA THR A 832 78.05 37.64 65.98
C THR A 832 78.80 37.66 67.32
N ALA A 833 78.12 37.38 68.44
CA ALA A 833 78.71 37.24 69.78
C ALA A 833 78.05 36.10 70.58
N PRO A 834 78.73 35.44 71.54
CA PRO A 834 80.17 35.48 71.84
C PRO A 834 81.06 35.13 70.63
N ALA A 835 82.37 35.35 70.71
CA ALA A 835 83.27 34.99 69.60
C ALA A 835 83.52 33.47 69.57
N GLU A 836 83.89 32.94 68.39
CA GLU A 836 84.11 31.50 68.19
C GLU A 836 85.27 30.99 69.05
N GLY A 837 85.00 29.97 69.87
CA GLY A 837 85.98 29.40 70.81
C GLY A 837 86.35 30.32 71.97
N ALA A 838 85.60 31.39 72.23
CA ALA A 838 85.88 32.31 73.32
C ALA A 838 85.60 31.66 74.69
N HIS A 839 86.53 31.82 75.63
CA HIS A 839 86.26 31.61 77.05
C HIS A 839 85.59 32.88 77.61
N VAL A 840 84.52 32.73 78.41
CA VAL A 840 83.77 33.84 79.00
C VAL A 840 83.61 33.67 80.51
N MET A 841 84.08 34.68 81.25
CA MET A 841 84.02 34.78 82.72
C MET A 841 82.61 35.09 83.27
N THR A 842 81.54 34.65 82.59
CA THR A 842 80.15 34.91 82.99
C THR A 842 79.19 33.84 82.47
N PRO A 843 78.26 33.33 83.31
CA PRO A 843 77.27 32.33 82.91
C PRO A 843 76.08 32.92 82.15
N THR A 844 75.99 34.24 81.96
CA THR A 844 74.95 34.87 81.12
C THR A 844 75.57 35.75 80.02
N PRO A 845 76.28 35.15 79.04
CA PRO A 845 76.83 35.90 77.92
C PRO A 845 75.72 36.40 76.99
N VAL A 846 75.85 37.63 76.50
CA VAL A 846 74.89 38.19 75.53
C VAL A 846 75.15 37.58 74.15
N VAL A 847 74.11 37.01 73.56
CA VAL A 847 74.12 36.49 72.19
C VAL A 847 73.55 37.57 71.27
N THR A 848 74.29 37.95 70.22
CA THR A 848 73.85 38.97 69.25
C THR A 848 73.95 38.47 67.83
N GLY A 849 73.26 39.14 66.90
CA GLY A 849 73.37 38.79 65.49
C GLY A 849 72.54 39.64 64.54
N THR A 850 72.40 39.15 63.31
CA THR A 850 71.54 39.73 62.27
C THR A 850 70.56 38.72 61.68
N ALA A 851 69.44 39.21 61.15
CA ALA A 851 68.39 38.49 60.42
C ALA A 851 67.65 39.47 59.50
N ASP A 852 66.65 39.01 58.73
CA ASP A 852 65.87 39.91 57.89
C ASP A 852 64.99 40.87 58.73
N PRO A 853 64.88 42.16 58.38
CA PRO A 853 64.17 43.15 59.19
C PRO A 853 62.71 42.77 59.49
N GLY A 854 62.32 42.82 60.76
CA GLY A 854 60.97 42.46 61.22
C GLY A 854 60.71 40.96 61.34
N SER A 855 61.65 40.08 60.94
CA SER A 855 61.53 38.64 61.20
C SER A 855 61.69 38.32 62.69
N THR A 856 61.02 37.27 63.16
CA THR A 856 61.15 36.76 64.53
C THR A 856 62.25 35.71 64.57
N VAL A 857 63.34 36.05 65.26
CA VAL A 857 64.50 35.17 65.44
C VAL A 857 64.29 34.28 66.65
N THR A 858 64.49 32.97 66.49
CA THR A 858 64.49 31.98 67.58
C THR A 858 65.93 31.62 67.93
N VAL A 859 66.31 31.77 69.21
CA VAL A 859 67.65 31.46 69.71
C VAL A 859 67.66 30.06 70.33
N ILE A 860 68.63 29.25 69.91
CA ILE A 860 68.80 27.86 70.30
C ILE A 860 70.18 27.72 70.96
N ILE A 861 70.22 27.26 72.21
CA ILE A 861 71.47 26.96 72.95
C ILE A 861 71.45 25.49 73.34
N ASP A 862 72.54 24.77 73.09
CA ASP A 862 72.70 23.32 73.36
C ASP A 862 71.53 22.46 72.82
N GLY A 863 71.05 22.80 71.62
CA GLY A 863 69.91 22.14 70.97
C GLY A 863 68.51 22.51 71.52
N VAL A 864 68.41 23.41 72.50
CA VAL A 864 67.13 23.85 73.10
C VAL A 864 66.81 25.29 72.68
N ALA A 865 65.60 25.53 72.19
CA ALA A 865 65.11 26.89 71.94
C ALA A 865 64.89 27.63 73.27
N VAL A 866 65.75 28.63 73.56
CA VAL A 866 65.78 29.36 74.85
C VAL A 866 65.01 30.69 74.83
N GLY A 867 64.61 31.17 73.66
CA GLY A 867 63.77 32.35 73.51
C GLY A 867 63.63 32.85 72.08
N THR A 868 62.81 33.87 71.88
CA THR A 868 62.62 34.55 70.59
C THR A 868 62.76 36.06 70.74
N VAL A 869 63.24 36.73 69.69
CA VAL A 869 63.40 38.18 69.58
C VAL A 869 63.15 38.64 68.15
N THR A 870 62.41 39.73 67.95
CA THR A 870 62.20 40.29 66.60
C THR A 870 63.43 41.10 66.16
N ALA A 871 63.91 40.88 64.94
CA ALA A 871 64.98 41.67 64.35
C ALA A 871 64.49 43.09 64.03
N ASP A 872 65.31 44.10 64.34
CA ASP A 872 64.93 45.50 64.14
C ASP A 872 64.83 45.91 62.66
N ALA A 873 64.44 47.16 62.40
CA ALA A 873 64.29 47.69 61.04
C ALA A 873 65.62 47.77 60.24
N ALA A 874 66.76 47.50 60.87
CA ALA A 874 68.08 47.37 60.25
C ALA A 874 68.62 45.92 60.31
N GLY A 875 67.78 44.96 60.71
CA GLY A 875 68.08 43.53 60.74
C GLY A 875 68.84 43.04 61.98
N ASN A 876 69.02 43.86 63.02
CA ASN A 876 69.81 43.47 64.20
C ASN A 876 68.95 42.78 65.26
N TRP A 877 69.53 41.82 65.99
CA TRP A 877 68.90 41.21 67.16
C TRP A 877 69.91 40.95 68.29
N SER A 878 69.38 40.87 69.52
CA SER A 878 70.15 40.61 70.74
C SER A 878 69.30 39.84 71.75
N TYR A 879 69.89 38.82 72.36
CA TYR A 879 69.28 37.96 73.36
C TYR A 879 70.25 37.74 74.53
N THR A 880 69.74 37.76 75.76
CA THR A 880 70.51 37.42 76.96
C THR A 880 69.86 36.21 77.62
N PRO A 881 70.59 35.10 77.88
CA PRO A 881 70.06 33.96 78.60
C PRO A 881 69.48 34.37 79.96
N THR A 882 68.21 34.04 80.19
CA THR A 882 67.50 34.32 81.45
C THR A 882 67.80 33.29 82.53
N THR A 883 68.30 32.11 82.13
CA THR A 883 68.85 31.08 83.01
C THR A 883 70.37 31.10 82.85
N PRO A 884 71.15 31.15 83.95
CA PRO A 884 72.60 31.01 83.89
C PRO A 884 73.01 29.67 83.26
N LEU A 885 73.93 29.74 82.32
CA LEU A 885 74.67 28.60 81.77
C LEU A 885 75.63 28.03 82.84
N ALA A 886 76.11 26.80 82.64
CA ALA A 886 77.07 26.16 83.54
C ALA A 886 78.50 26.38 83.05
N ASP A 887 79.49 26.20 83.91
CA ASP A 887 80.89 26.18 83.47
C ASP A 887 81.14 24.95 82.58
N GLY A 888 81.69 25.18 81.38
CA GLY A 888 81.84 24.18 80.33
C GLY A 888 81.61 24.74 78.91
N PRO A 889 81.74 23.89 77.87
CA PRO A 889 81.49 24.26 76.49
C PRO A 889 79.98 24.32 76.17
N HIS A 890 79.60 25.32 75.38
CA HIS A 890 78.23 25.58 74.94
C HIS A 890 78.18 25.84 73.43
N GLU A 891 77.08 25.44 72.77
CA GLU A 891 76.80 25.76 71.37
C GLU A 891 75.57 26.66 71.22
N VAL A 892 75.59 27.57 70.23
CA VAL A 892 74.45 28.44 69.89
C VAL A 892 74.15 28.44 68.39
N LYS A 893 72.86 28.48 68.06
CA LYS A 893 72.29 28.65 66.70
C LYS A 893 71.08 29.59 66.73
N VAL A 894 70.62 30.02 65.55
CA VAL A 894 69.36 30.76 65.36
C VAL A 894 68.59 30.36 64.10
N THR A 895 67.27 30.53 64.11
CA THR A 895 66.39 30.56 62.91
C THR A 895 65.59 31.87 62.87
N ALA A 896 65.00 32.24 61.73
CA ALA A 896 64.18 33.45 61.57
C ALA A 896 62.86 33.16 60.84
N THR A 897 61.75 33.77 61.30
CA THR A 897 60.40 33.58 60.74
C THR A 897 59.77 34.92 60.31
N ASP A 898 59.14 34.99 59.15
CA ASP A 898 58.50 36.22 58.63
C ASP A 898 57.05 36.45 59.11
N VAL A 899 56.33 37.34 58.43
CA VAL A 899 54.92 37.71 58.70
C VAL A 899 53.90 36.74 58.08
N ALA A 900 54.27 36.00 57.04
CA ALA A 900 53.44 34.96 56.41
C ALA A 900 53.55 33.61 57.16
N GLY A 901 54.64 33.40 57.90
CA GLY A 901 54.98 32.20 58.64
C GLY A 901 56.10 31.35 58.03
N ASN A 902 56.78 31.81 56.97
CA ASN A 902 57.92 31.08 56.42
C ASN A 902 59.11 31.18 57.38
N THR A 903 59.86 30.08 57.56
CA THR A 903 60.96 29.99 58.55
C THR A 903 62.25 29.55 57.88
N SER A 904 63.35 30.22 58.21
CA SER A 904 64.69 29.93 57.69
C SER A 904 65.26 28.60 58.20
N PRO A 905 66.25 28.02 57.50
CA PRO A 905 67.19 27.07 58.10
C PRO A 905 67.89 27.62 59.35
N GLU A 906 68.45 26.72 60.17
CA GLU A 906 69.34 27.07 61.28
C GLU A 906 70.64 27.74 60.77
N SER A 907 71.16 28.67 61.56
CA SER A 907 72.52 29.18 61.41
C SER A 907 73.58 28.09 61.60
N PRO A 908 74.82 28.32 61.13
CA PRO A 908 75.97 27.55 61.60
C PRO A 908 76.05 27.53 63.14
N VAL A 909 76.55 26.42 63.67
CA VAL A 909 76.93 26.30 65.09
C VAL A 909 78.03 27.30 65.41
N ARG A 910 77.90 27.97 66.54
CA ARG A 910 78.96 28.78 67.16
C ARG A 910 79.22 28.29 68.58
N ASN A 911 80.50 28.06 68.90
CA ASN A 911 80.95 27.48 70.16
C ASN A 911 81.57 28.54 71.07
N PHE A 912 81.36 28.43 72.37
CA PHE A 912 82.07 29.20 73.41
C PHE A 912 82.17 28.36 74.70
N THR A 913 83.06 28.76 75.62
CA THR A 913 83.25 28.09 76.92
C THR A 913 82.90 29.08 78.03
N VAL A 914 82.01 28.73 78.94
CA VAL A 914 81.83 29.46 80.21
C VAL A 914 82.85 28.94 81.20
N ASP A 915 83.60 29.84 81.83
CA ASP A 915 84.73 29.49 82.69
C ASP A 915 84.93 30.55 83.78
N THR A 916 84.55 30.21 85.01
CA THR A 916 84.50 31.13 86.17
C THR A 916 85.36 30.68 87.35
N VAL A 917 86.18 29.64 87.16
CA VAL A 917 86.99 29.01 88.21
C VAL A 917 88.35 29.73 88.33
N VAL A 918 88.74 30.13 89.54
CA VAL A 918 90.09 30.67 89.79
C VAL A 918 91.15 29.56 89.90
N PRO A 919 92.35 29.75 89.33
CA PRO A 919 93.40 28.73 89.34
C PRO A 919 94.06 28.55 90.72
N ALA A 920 94.69 27.40 90.91
CA ALA A 920 95.36 27.05 92.17
C ALA A 920 96.58 27.92 92.51
N VAL A 921 96.84 28.12 93.82
CA VAL A 921 98.00 28.87 94.32
C VAL A 921 99.31 28.10 94.06
N PRO A 922 100.36 28.73 93.50
CA PRO A 922 101.65 28.08 93.27
C PRO A 922 102.38 27.61 94.53
N VAL A 923 103.40 26.77 94.34
CA VAL A 923 104.37 26.33 95.36
C VAL A 923 105.79 26.54 94.82
N VAL A 924 106.71 27.04 95.65
CA VAL A 924 108.15 27.10 95.36
C VAL A 924 108.84 25.90 96.01
N THR A 925 109.78 25.26 95.32
CA THR A 925 110.40 23.98 95.74
C THR A 925 111.94 24.00 95.83
N GLY A 926 112.61 24.96 95.19
CA GLY A 926 114.07 25.06 95.18
C GLY A 926 114.58 26.46 94.81
N PRO A 927 115.87 26.77 95.06
CA PRO A 927 116.90 25.91 95.68
C PRO A 927 116.71 25.77 97.20
N THR A 928 117.50 24.94 97.88
CA THR A 928 117.45 24.79 99.36
C THR A 928 118.85 24.73 99.97
N GLY A 929 119.01 25.25 101.19
CA GLY A 929 120.29 25.25 101.90
C GLY A 929 121.29 26.26 101.36
N THR A 930 122.58 25.90 101.38
CA THR A 930 123.69 26.71 100.85
C THR A 930 124.11 26.19 99.47
N VAL A 931 124.31 27.08 98.49
CA VAL A 931 124.71 26.74 97.12
C VAL A 931 125.90 27.60 96.67
N ASP A 932 126.94 27.00 96.09
CA ASP A 932 128.06 27.74 95.48
C ASP A 932 127.68 28.19 94.05
N THR A 933 126.81 29.20 93.97
CA THR A 933 126.53 29.95 92.73
C THR A 933 125.71 31.20 93.01
N LEU A 934 126.02 32.30 92.33
CA LEU A 934 125.26 33.56 92.40
C LEU A 934 124.00 33.56 91.52
N THR A 935 123.80 32.54 90.66
CA THR A 935 122.59 32.42 89.81
C THR A 935 121.94 31.03 89.96
N PRO A 936 121.37 30.70 91.13
CA PRO A 936 120.71 29.43 91.34
C PRO A 936 119.36 29.36 90.61
N VAL A 937 119.00 28.18 90.10
CA VAL A 937 117.70 27.96 89.46
C VAL A 937 116.63 27.84 90.54
N ILE A 938 115.60 28.68 90.45
CA ILE A 938 114.38 28.60 91.26
C ILE A 938 113.39 27.67 90.54
N THR A 939 112.72 26.81 91.29
CA THR A 939 111.74 25.86 90.76
C THR A 939 110.46 25.86 91.57
N GLY A 940 109.36 25.42 90.97
CA GLY A 940 108.09 25.26 91.67
C GLY A 940 107.03 24.57 90.83
N THR A 941 105.79 24.56 91.34
CA THR A 941 104.60 24.09 90.64
C THR A 941 103.45 25.09 90.72
N ALA A 942 102.50 24.99 89.78
CA ALA A 942 101.18 25.62 89.78
C ALA A 942 100.24 24.80 88.85
N GLU A 943 99.11 25.37 88.45
CA GLU A 943 98.15 24.70 87.55
C GLU A 943 98.68 24.60 86.11
N PRO A 944 98.61 23.44 85.41
CA PRO A 944 99.19 23.27 84.08
C PRO A 944 98.62 24.24 83.03
N GLY A 945 99.51 24.91 82.28
CA GLY A 945 99.13 25.93 81.30
C GLY A 945 98.79 27.30 81.90
N SER A 946 98.82 27.46 83.23
CA SER A 946 98.73 28.78 83.87
C SER A 946 100.04 29.57 83.74
N THR A 947 99.92 30.88 83.63
CA THR A 947 101.05 31.81 83.69
C THR A 947 101.39 32.09 85.14
N VAL A 948 102.60 31.75 85.58
CA VAL A 948 103.10 31.99 86.94
C VAL A 948 103.94 33.27 87.00
N THR A 949 103.69 34.12 87.97
CA THR A 949 104.51 35.29 88.33
C THR A 949 105.44 34.93 89.48
N ILE A 950 106.72 35.30 89.40
CA ILE A 950 107.77 35.00 90.40
C ILE A 950 108.26 36.29 91.06
N ILE A 951 108.40 36.25 92.39
CA ILE A 951 108.76 37.36 93.25
C ILE A 951 109.94 36.94 94.13
N ILE A 952 111.06 37.68 94.12
CA ILE A 952 112.24 37.45 94.99
C ILE A 952 112.40 38.65 95.91
N ASP A 953 112.58 38.41 97.22
CA ASP A 953 112.77 39.40 98.28
C ASP A 953 111.73 40.55 98.27
N GLY A 954 110.51 40.25 97.80
CA GLY A 954 109.38 41.17 97.70
C GLY A 954 109.26 41.93 96.37
N VAL A 955 110.15 41.69 95.39
CA VAL A 955 110.15 42.31 94.06
C VAL A 955 109.76 41.27 93.00
N GLU A 956 108.83 41.61 92.10
CA GLU A 956 108.53 40.77 90.93
C GLU A 956 109.73 40.76 89.97
N VAL A 957 110.25 39.57 89.65
CA VAL A 957 111.47 39.37 88.84
C VAL A 957 111.19 38.78 87.46
N GLY A 958 109.97 38.32 87.20
CA GLY A 958 109.53 37.82 85.91
C GLY A 958 108.39 36.81 86.03
N THR A 959 108.04 36.21 84.90
CA THR A 959 107.02 35.16 84.80
C THR A 959 107.59 33.89 84.18
N ALA A 960 106.96 32.76 84.45
CA ALA A 960 107.21 31.48 83.80
C ALA A 960 105.87 30.84 83.42
N GLN A 961 105.83 30.16 82.27
CA GLN A 961 104.71 29.27 81.96
C GLN A 961 104.89 27.97 82.75
N THR A 962 103.79 27.40 83.22
CA THR A 962 103.80 25.99 83.66
C THR A 962 103.84 25.05 82.47
N ASP A 963 104.56 23.93 82.62
CA ASP A 963 104.46 22.80 81.69
C ASP A 963 103.12 22.05 81.86
N SER A 964 102.88 21.05 81.01
CA SER A 964 101.68 20.21 81.05
C SER A 964 101.58 19.30 82.30
N SER A 965 102.60 19.29 83.15
CA SER A 965 102.63 18.62 84.47
C SER A 965 102.57 19.62 85.63
N GLY A 966 102.39 20.92 85.34
CA GLY A 966 102.28 21.99 86.33
C GLY A 966 103.61 22.51 86.86
N ASN A 967 104.76 22.06 86.36
CA ASN A 967 106.07 22.56 86.83
C ASN A 967 106.42 23.89 86.18
N TRP A 968 107.12 24.75 86.92
CA TRP A 968 107.76 25.95 86.38
C TRP A 968 109.18 26.09 86.94
N SER A 969 110.05 26.77 86.19
CA SER A 969 111.39 27.14 86.64
C SER A 969 111.75 28.55 86.18
N TYR A 970 112.60 29.21 86.95
CA TYR A 970 113.06 30.57 86.71
C TYR A 970 114.51 30.70 87.18
N THR A 971 115.41 31.14 86.31
CA THR A 971 116.79 31.48 86.69
C THR A 971 116.91 32.99 86.76
N PRO A 972 117.35 33.58 87.90
CA PRO A 972 117.62 35.01 88.00
C PRO A 972 118.58 35.47 86.91
N THR A 973 118.17 36.47 86.14
CA THR A 973 118.95 37.02 85.02
C THR A 973 120.04 37.99 85.45
N ALA A 974 120.01 38.40 86.73
CA ALA A 974 121.09 39.11 87.41
C ALA A 974 121.62 38.23 88.56
N PRO A 975 122.94 38.24 88.84
CA PRO A 975 123.51 37.52 89.96
C PRO A 975 122.99 38.07 91.29
N LEU A 976 122.61 37.14 92.17
CA LEU A 976 122.28 37.40 93.57
C LEU A 976 123.56 37.70 94.37
N THR A 977 123.40 38.14 95.61
CA THR A 977 124.49 38.46 96.54
C THR A 977 124.83 37.27 97.44
N GLU A 978 126.05 37.22 97.98
CA GLU A 978 126.35 36.34 99.11
C GLU A 978 125.48 36.73 100.32
N GLY A 979 124.61 35.81 100.75
CA GLY A 979 123.66 36.05 101.83
C GLY A 979 122.39 35.22 101.67
N PRO A 980 121.40 35.41 102.57
CA PRO A 980 120.11 34.73 102.51
C PRO A 980 119.10 35.45 101.59
N HIS A 981 118.32 34.67 100.82
CA HIS A 981 117.28 35.16 99.90
C HIS A 981 115.92 34.46 100.11
N THR A 982 114.81 35.08 99.68
CA THR A 982 113.42 34.60 99.84
C THR A 982 112.61 34.69 98.54
N VAL A 983 111.70 33.74 98.25
CA VAL A 983 110.90 33.67 97.00
C VAL A 983 109.40 33.40 97.24
N THR A 984 108.50 34.04 96.49
CA THR A 984 107.04 33.79 96.40
C THR A 984 106.51 33.90 94.94
N SER A 985 105.23 33.57 94.69
CA SER A 985 104.64 33.49 93.33
C SER A 985 103.09 33.48 93.27
N ARG A 986 102.50 33.70 92.08
CA ARG A 986 101.02 33.68 91.77
C ARG A 986 100.74 33.04 90.40
N ALA A 987 99.50 32.63 90.09
CA ALA A 987 99.10 32.06 88.79
C ALA A 987 97.84 32.71 88.16
N THR A 988 97.74 32.69 86.82
CA THR A 988 96.59 33.15 86.03
C THR A 988 96.27 32.16 84.89
N ASP A 989 94.99 31.91 84.61
CA ASP A 989 94.49 30.94 83.62
C ASP A 989 94.20 31.55 82.22
N ALA A 990 93.52 30.78 81.35
CA ALA A 990 93.17 31.16 79.99
C ALA A 990 91.87 31.98 79.85
N ALA A 991 90.97 31.96 80.84
CA ALA A 991 89.77 32.80 80.88
C ALA A 991 90.06 34.19 81.51
N GLY A 992 91.17 34.31 82.24
CA GLY A 992 91.66 35.51 82.91
C GLY A 992 91.55 35.47 84.45
N ASN A 993 91.12 34.34 85.04
CA ASN A 993 90.99 34.24 86.50
C ASN A 993 92.40 34.06 87.13
N THR A 994 92.59 34.56 88.36
CA THR A 994 93.93 34.72 88.99
C THR A 994 93.95 34.30 90.46
N SER A 995 95.03 33.65 90.89
CA SER A 995 95.20 33.05 92.22
C SER A 995 95.70 34.01 93.32
N GLU A 996 95.59 33.55 94.57
CA GLU A 996 96.36 34.11 95.68
C GLU A 996 97.87 33.81 95.57
N GLY A 997 98.68 34.40 96.46
CA GLY A 997 100.14 34.30 96.45
C GLY A 997 100.70 33.20 97.36
N SER A 998 101.80 32.58 96.93
CA SER A 998 102.46 31.47 97.62
C SER A 998 103.32 31.91 98.82
N ALA A 999 103.70 30.94 99.66
CA ALA A 999 104.50 31.15 100.86
C ALA A 999 106.00 31.30 100.56
N GLY A 1000 106.73 32.01 101.44
CA GLY A 1000 108.16 32.34 101.28
C GLY A 1000 109.11 31.15 101.44
N HIS A 1001 110.01 30.97 100.45
CA HIS A 1001 111.00 29.88 100.39
C HIS A 1001 112.46 30.43 100.33
N THR A 1002 113.45 29.81 101.02
CA THR A 1002 114.74 30.48 101.36
C THR A 1002 116.05 29.67 101.20
N PHE A 1003 117.18 30.32 100.87
CA PHE A 1003 118.53 29.72 100.62
C PHE A 1003 119.72 30.72 100.80
N THR A 1004 121.01 30.26 100.72
CA THR A 1004 122.29 31.01 101.01
C THR A 1004 123.50 30.62 100.09
N ILE A 1005 124.65 31.34 100.04
CA ILE A 1005 125.80 31.18 99.05
C ILE A 1005 127.26 31.38 99.64
N VAL A 1006 128.35 30.63 99.23
CA VAL A 1006 129.80 30.65 99.74
C VAL A 1006 130.90 30.02 98.76
N GLN A 1007 132.24 30.33 98.85
CA GLN A 1007 133.43 29.81 98.02
C GLN A 1007 134.83 29.53 98.74
N ASP A 1008 135.89 29.00 98.06
CA ASP A 1008 137.21 28.44 98.62
C ASP A 1008 138.54 28.55 97.77
N HIS A 1009 139.77 28.33 98.34
CA HIS A 1009 141.17 28.32 97.74
C HIS A 1009 142.24 27.41 98.49
N ALA A 1010 143.35 26.92 97.84
CA ALA A 1010 144.43 26.05 98.43
C ALA A 1010 145.88 26.18 97.78
N ALA A 1011 146.93 25.43 98.25
CA ALA A 1011 148.23 25.11 97.54
C ALA A 1011 149.28 24.20 98.31
N PRO A 1012 150.03 23.26 97.64
CA PRO A 1012 150.97 22.26 98.25
C PRO A 1012 152.52 22.44 98.02
N ASP A 1013 153.35 21.53 98.59
CA ASP A 1013 154.85 21.57 98.71
C ASP A 1013 155.52 20.15 98.72
N THR A 1014 156.83 19.93 98.41
CA THR A 1014 157.46 18.56 98.27
C THR A 1014 158.90 18.31 98.80
N THR A 1015 159.35 17.04 98.92
CA THR A 1015 160.72 16.63 99.39
C THR A 1015 161.18 15.23 98.92
N ILE A 1016 162.49 15.01 98.69
CA ILE A 1016 163.13 13.69 98.38
C ILE A 1016 163.64 12.99 99.65
N THR A 1017 163.42 11.66 99.75
CA THR A 1017 163.72 10.84 100.95
C THR A 1017 164.71 9.68 100.74
N SER A 1018 164.97 9.20 99.51
CA SER A 1018 166.03 8.20 99.23
C SER A 1018 166.60 8.28 97.82
N GLY A 1019 167.64 7.50 97.51
CA GLY A 1019 168.40 7.53 96.25
C GLY A 1019 169.63 6.60 96.26
N PRO A 1020 170.26 6.34 95.10
CA PRO A 1020 171.45 5.49 94.95
C PRO A 1020 172.71 6.10 95.59
N SER A 1021 173.76 5.29 95.78
CA SER A 1021 175.10 5.79 96.12
C SER A 1021 175.71 6.58 94.95
N ASP A 1022 176.51 7.59 95.29
CA ASP A 1022 177.07 8.62 94.39
C ASP A 1022 177.82 8.07 93.16
N THR A 1023 178.25 6.81 93.20
CA THR A 1023 178.72 6.04 92.04
C THR A 1023 178.24 4.59 92.19
N THR A 1024 177.85 3.95 91.09
CA THR A 1024 177.38 2.56 91.07
C THR A 1024 177.74 1.88 89.73
N SER A 1025 177.93 0.56 89.75
CA SER A 1025 178.01 -0.26 88.54
C SER A 1025 176.64 -0.77 88.09
N GLU A 1026 175.64 -0.72 88.97
CA GLU A 1026 174.26 -1.09 88.64
C GLU A 1026 173.68 -0.06 87.70
N ASN A 1027 173.12 -0.48 86.57
CA ASN A 1027 172.59 0.47 85.60
C ASN A 1027 171.23 1.09 85.97
N SER A 1028 170.91 1.08 87.27
CA SER A 1028 169.62 1.49 87.81
C SER A 1028 169.76 2.28 89.11
N ALA A 1029 168.78 3.14 89.37
CA ALA A 1029 168.72 4.01 90.53
C ALA A 1029 167.27 4.24 90.96
N THR A 1030 167.00 4.07 92.24
CA THR A 1030 165.65 4.21 92.81
C THR A 1030 165.61 5.35 93.81
N PHE A 1031 164.62 6.24 93.66
CA PHE A 1031 164.37 7.40 94.52
C PHE A 1031 163.00 7.31 95.18
N THR A 1032 162.88 7.82 96.41
CA THR A 1032 161.60 8.07 97.07
C THR A 1032 161.45 9.54 97.44
N PHE A 1033 160.22 10.02 97.59
CA PHE A 1033 159.84 11.42 97.79
C PHE A 1033 158.37 11.53 98.26
N GLU A 1034 158.00 12.67 98.85
CA GLU A 1034 156.67 12.93 99.44
C GLU A 1034 156.28 14.43 99.41
N SER A 1035 155.09 14.76 99.92
CA SER A 1035 154.45 16.10 99.91
C SER A 1035 153.72 16.38 101.22
N ASN A 1036 153.45 17.65 101.51
CA ASN A 1036 152.71 18.10 102.69
C ASN A 1036 151.19 17.89 102.63
N GLU A 1037 150.61 17.72 101.43
CA GLU A 1037 149.15 17.63 101.21
C GLU A 1037 148.75 16.26 100.62
N PRO A 1038 147.70 15.59 101.12
CA PRO A 1038 147.26 14.30 100.62
C PRO A 1038 146.45 14.41 99.32
N GLY A 1039 146.63 13.46 98.40
CA GLY A 1039 145.88 13.39 97.14
C GLY A 1039 146.51 14.15 95.97
N VAL A 1040 147.62 14.84 96.20
CA VAL A 1040 148.35 15.60 95.17
C VAL A 1040 148.94 14.72 94.04
N THR A 1041 149.16 15.34 92.89
CA THR A 1041 149.85 14.74 91.73
C THR A 1041 151.33 15.10 91.73
N TYR A 1042 152.24 14.11 91.69
CA TYR A 1042 153.68 14.36 91.57
C TYR A 1042 154.18 14.41 90.12
N GLU A 1043 155.20 15.23 89.86
CA GLU A 1043 155.97 15.28 88.61
C GLU A 1043 157.47 15.24 88.88
N CYS A 1044 158.24 14.53 88.05
CA CYS A 1044 159.67 14.29 88.21
C CYS A 1044 160.48 14.66 86.95
N SER A 1045 161.76 14.96 87.15
CA SER A 1045 162.78 15.17 86.10
C SER A 1045 164.01 14.29 86.33
N LEU A 1046 164.71 13.96 85.25
CA LEU A 1046 166.02 13.32 85.23
C LEU A 1046 166.91 14.08 84.23
N ASP A 1047 168.15 14.34 84.62
CA ASP A 1047 169.23 14.98 83.84
C ASP A 1047 168.85 16.33 83.22
N GLY A 1048 167.92 17.05 83.85
CA GLY A 1048 167.39 18.33 83.37
C GLY A 1048 166.29 18.19 82.29
N ALA A 1049 165.72 17.00 82.11
CA ALA A 1049 164.53 16.81 81.29
C ALA A 1049 163.31 17.58 81.84
N ALA A 1050 162.26 17.72 81.03
CA ALA A 1050 161.01 18.31 81.48
C ALA A 1050 160.39 17.49 82.62
N PHE A 1051 159.76 18.19 83.58
CA PHE A 1051 158.97 17.54 84.62
C PHE A 1051 157.80 16.76 83.99
N THR A 1052 157.67 15.48 84.34
CA THR A 1052 156.64 14.57 83.84
C THR A 1052 156.04 13.76 85.00
N ARG A 1053 154.74 13.45 84.92
CA ARG A 1053 154.01 12.81 86.03
C ARG A 1053 154.70 11.50 86.49
N CYS A 1054 154.94 11.39 87.79
CA CYS A 1054 155.66 10.28 88.39
C CYS A 1054 154.98 9.76 89.68
N THR A 1055 155.53 8.68 90.23
CA THR A 1055 155.09 8.06 91.49
C THR A 1055 156.32 7.63 92.30
N SER A 1056 156.17 7.53 93.63
CA SER A 1056 157.23 7.09 94.53
C SER A 1056 157.05 5.63 94.98
N PRO A 1057 158.09 4.78 94.98
CA PRO A 1057 159.43 5.04 94.43
C PRO A 1057 159.42 5.14 92.90
N ILE A 1058 160.33 5.93 92.33
CA ILE A 1058 160.67 5.85 90.90
C ILE A 1058 162.01 5.16 90.75
N THR A 1059 162.09 4.18 89.85
CA THR A 1059 163.35 3.58 89.42
C THR A 1059 163.64 3.99 87.99
N PHE A 1060 164.77 4.63 87.79
CA PHE A 1060 165.37 4.78 86.47
C PHE A 1060 166.28 3.58 86.24
N THR A 1061 166.11 2.91 85.10
CA THR A 1061 166.96 1.82 84.62
C THR A 1061 167.53 2.23 83.26
N ASN A 1062 168.59 1.59 82.78
CA ASN A 1062 169.17 1.92 81.47
C ASN A 1062 169.57 3.40 81.34
N LEU A 1063 169.97 4.02 82.46
CA LEU A 1063 170.71 5.29 82.49
C LEU A 1063 172.06 5.13 81.74
N SER A 1064 172.93 6.11 81.60
CA SER A 1064 174.15 6.05 80.73
C SER A 1064 175.49 5.98 81.50
N GLU A 1065 176.59 5.56 80.86
CA GLU A 1065 177.94 5.63 81.45
C GLU A 1065 178.40 7.10 81.54
N GLY A 1066 178.08 7.72 82.67
CA GLY A 1066 178.23 9.15 82.95
C GLY A 1066 177.49 9.54 84.22
N GLU A 1067 177.51 10.83 84.58
CA GLU A 1067 176.83 11.40 85.76
C GLU A 1067 175.34 11.69 85.47
N HIS A 1068 174.48 11.55 86.49
CA HIS A 1068 173.01 11.67 86.39
C HIS A 1068 172.42 12.46 87.57
N THR A 1069 171.31 13.20 87.37
CA THR A 1069 170.64 14.06 88.40
C THR A 1069 169.11 14.02 88.34
N PHE A 1070 168.44 13.76 89.46
CA PHE A 1070 166.97 13.59 89.58
C PHE A 1070 166.29 14.75 90.34
N GLN A 1071 165.04 15.11 90.00
CA GLN A 1071 164.21 16.14 90.67
C GLN A 1071 162.70 15.79 90.77
N VAL A 1072 161.92 16.43 91.67
CA VAL A 1072 160.45 16.20 91.86
C VAL A 1072 159.64 17.38 92.48
N ARG A 1073 158.34 17.54 92.13
CA ARG A 1073 157.33 18.53 92.65
C ARG A 1073 155.87 18.01 92.66
N ALA A 1074 154.85 18.75 93.16
CA ALA A 1074 153.42 18.31 93.19
C ALA A 1074 152.28 19.37 92.94
N SER A 1075 150.99 18.94 92.86
CA SER A 1075 149.80 19.81 92.67
C SER A 1075 148.45 19.26 93.18
N ASP A 1076 147.48 20.14 93.51
CA ASP A 1076 146.18 19.85 94.15
C ASP A 1076 144.94 19.70 93.22
N ALA A 1077 143.74 19.57 93.81
CA ALA A 1077 142.47 19.38 93.10
C ALA A 1077 141.66 20.67 92.79
N ALA A 1078 141.99 21.80 93.40
CA ALA A 1078 141.41 23.11 93.06
C ALA A 1078 142.18 23.80 91.92
N GLY A 1079 143.42 23.35 91.66
CA GLY A 1079 144.26 23.73 90.52
C GLY A 1079 145.63 24.32 90.90
N ASN A 1080 146.02 24.29 92.17
CA ASN A 1080 147.22 24.98 92.67
C ASN A 1080 148.43 24.04 92.74
N VAL A 1081 149.66 24.59 92.66
CA VAL A 1081 150.87 23.84 92.27
C VAL A 1081 152.11 24.28 93.06
N ASP A 1082 152.95 23.32 93.47
CA ASP A 1082 154.27 23.49 94.09
C ASP A 1082 155.26 24.17 93.13
N ALA A 1083 155.99 25.16 93.65
CA ALA A 1083 156.95 25.98 92.91
C ALA A 1083 158.43 25.59 93.11
N THR A 1084 158.77 24.67 94.01
CA THR A 1084 160.15 24.45 94.50
C THR A 1084 160.61 22.98 94.52
N PRO A 1085 161.06 22.43 93.38
CA PRO A 1085 161.40 21.00 93.26
C PRO A 1085 162.67 20.57 94.03
N ALA A 1086 162.60 19.43 94.75
CA ALA A 1086 163.76 18.79 95.40
C ALA A 1086 164.69 18.07 94.38
N THR A 1087 166.00 17.83 94.69
CA THR A 1087 167.04 17.38 93.70
C THR A 1087 168.18 16.46 94.28
N ARG A 1088 168.80 15.54 93.48
CA ARG A 1088 169.98 14.65 93.86
C ARG A 1088 170.78 14.01 92.66
N THR A 1089 172.07 13.61 92.81
CA THR A 1089 173.04 13.23 91.71
C THR A 1089 173.87 11.90 91.92
N TRP A 1090 174.27 11.14 90.85
CA TRP A 1090 175.04 9.84 90.83
C TRP A 1090 175.59 9.35 89.41
N THR A 1091 175.90 8.05 89.07
CA THR A 1091 176.59 7.56 87.78
C THR A 1091 176.28 6.09 87.24
N VAL A 1092 176.10 5.73 85.90
CA VAL A 1092 175.27 4.53 85.35
C VAL A 1092 175.51 3.78 83.90
N SER A 1093 174.56 3.13 83.07
CA SER A 1093 174.57 2.62 81.56
C SER A 1093 173.50 1.51 80.95
N ALA A 1094 172.60 1.43 79.87
CA ALA A 1094 171.83 2.15 78.74
C ALA A 1094 170.69 1.27 77.92
N ASP A 1095 169.79 1.76 76.96
CA ASP A 1095 168.95 1.12 75.77
C ASP A 1095 167.33 1.29 75.50
N SER A 1096 166.66 0.72 74.40
CA SER A 1096 165.39 1.10 73.57
C SER A 1096 164.38 -0.06 73.00
N GLY A 1097 163.27 -0.10 72.13
CA GLY A 1097 162.27 0.62 71.17
C GLY A 1097 161.20 -0.40 70.45
N ASN A 1098 160.16 -0.35 69.49
CA ASN A 1098 159.16 0.48 68.63
C ASN A 1098 158.12 -0.44 67.75
N THR A 1099 157.15 -0.20 66.74
CA THR A 1099 155.85 0.56 66.30
C THR A 1099 155.24 0.05 64.87
N GLY A 1100 154.05 0.18 64.12
CA GLY A 1100 152.58 0.68 63.95
C GLY A 1100 152.03 0.66 62.40
N GLY A 1101 150.80 0.81 61.72
CA GLY A 1101 149.25 0.86 61.84
C GLY A 1101 148.32 1.26 60.53
N ASP A 1102 146.98 0.88 60.40
CA ASP A 1102 145.65 1.41 59.72
C ASP A 1102 145.26 1.64 58.14
N ILE A 1103 144.03 1.90 57.46
CA ILE A 1103 142.46 1.80 57.53
C ILE A 1103 141.57 1.92 56.12
N ALA A 1104 140.27 2.44 55.93
CA ALA A 1104 139.19 2.17 54.81
C ALA A 1104 138.01 3.26 54.40
N PHE A 1105 137.09 3.12 53.34
CA PHE A 1105 135.86 4.03 52.94
C PHE A 1105 134.60 3.62 51.95
N LEU A 1106 133.84 4.52 51.18
CA LEU A 1106 132.35 4.56 50.63
C LEU A 1106 132.01 5.02 49.09
N GLY A 1107 130.80 5.55 48.62
CA GLY A 1107 130.50 6.27 47.27
C GLY A 1107 129.02 6.52 46.63
N ASP A 1108 128.76 7.46 45.63
CA ASP A 1108 127.40 8.06 45.16
C ASP A 1108 127.16 8.58 43.62
N GLY A 1109 125.99 9.21 43.17
CA GLY A 1109 125.66 9.77 41.75
C GLY A 1109 124.30 10.60 41.38
N LEU A 1110 124.05 11.20 40.14
CA LEU A 1110 122.87 12.14 39.74
C LEU A 1110 122.57 12.59 38.20
N GLY A 1111 121.38 13.17 37.74
CA GLY A 1111 121.21 14.18 36.57
C GLY A 1111 119.97 14.40 35.53
N CYS A 1112 119.47 15.68 35.32
CA CYS A 1112 118.99 16.54 34.13
C CYS A 1112 117.77 16.47 33.07
N SER A 1113 116.91 17.55 33.02
CA SER A 1113 116.41 18.51 31.92
C SER A 1113 115.58 18.24 30.58
N ALA A 1114 114.22 18.40 30.62
CA ALA A 1114 113.26 19.10 29.68
C ALA A 1114 113.14 18.75 28.13
N THR A 1115 112.31 19.31 27.18
CA THR A 1115 111.33 20.45 26.95
C THR A 1115 110.25 20.22 25.82
N GLY A 1116 109.15 21.03 25.72
CA GLY A 1116 108.43 21.48 24.47
C GLY A 1116 107.11 20.83 23.91
N GLY A 1117 106.17 21.59 23.27
CA GLY A 1117 105.04 21.07 22.43
C GLY A 1117 103.69 21.84 22.45
N ASP A 1118 102.86 21.80 21.38
CA ASP A 1118 101.60 22.59 21.22
C ASP A 1118 100.48 21.90 20.36
N SER A 1119 99.21 22.27 20.59
CA SER A 1119 97.99 22.25 19.73
C SER A 1119 97.35 20.95 19.14
N SER A 1120 96.10 20.70 19.60
CA SER A 1120 94.88 20.18 18.91
C SER A 1120 94.88 18.94 17.97
N LEU A 1121 94.13 17.87 18.34
CA LEU A 1121 93.24 17.12 17.42
C LEU A 1121 92.16 16.23 18.10
N VAL A 1122 91.19 15.82 17.28
CA VAL A 1122 89.99 14.96 17.48
C VAL A 1122 90.28 13.46 17.72
N LEU A 1123 89.48 12.78 18.56
CA LEU A 1123 88.91 11.44 18.23
C LEU A 1123 87.66 11.04 19.06
N MET A 1124 86.87 10.11 18.52
CA MET A 1124 85.72 9.45 19.17
C MET A 1124 86.12 8.21 20.00
N GLY A 1125 85.26 7.79 20.95
CA GLY A 1125 85.29 6.48 21.62
C GLY A 1125 83.93 5.78 21.56
N LEU A 1126 83.88 4.44 21.60
CA LEU A 1126 82.69 3.64 21.28
C LEU A 1126 82.55 2.36 22.14
N GLY A 1127 81.31 1.97 22.47
CA GLY A 1127 80.89 0.63 22.92
C GLY A 1127 79.37 0.57 23.09
N THR A 1128 78.59 -0.27 22.40
CA THR A 1128 78.37 -1.74 22.54
C THR A 1128 77.73 -2.14 23.88
N PHE A 1129 76.73 -3.05 23.97
CA PHE A 1129 76.24 -4.11 23.05
C PHE A 1129 74.74 -4.46 23.29
N LEU A 1130 74.16 -5.31 22.42
CA LEU A 1130 72.90 -6.11 22.56
C LEU A 1130 71.53 -5.37 22.54
N ALA A 1131 70.39 -5.97 22.14
CA ALA A 1131 70.08 -6.90 21.03
C ALA A 1131 68.54 -7.12 20.86
N LEU A 1132 68.05 -7.23 19.61
CA LEU A 1132 66.77 -7.87 19.18
C LEU A 1132 65.43 -7.24 19.69
N ALA A 1133 64.28 -7.30 18.99
CA ALA A 1133 63.94 -7.81 17.65
C ALA A 1133 62.68 -7.13 17.01
N ARG A 1134 62.55 -7.25 15.68
CA ARG A 1134 61.35 -7.56 14.83
C ARG A 1134 59.91 -7.32 15.40
N ARG A 1135 58.90 -6.85 14.64
CA ARG A 1135 58.75 -6.54 13.19
C ARG A 1135 57.39 -5.85 12.90
N ARG A 1136 57.30 -5.02 11.83
CA ARG A 1136 56.16 -4.77 10.90
C ARG A 1136 54.76 -4.40 11.47
N ARG A 1137 54.21 -3.23 11.08
CA ARG A 1137 53.28 -3.00 9.93
C ARG A 1137 51.95 -3.75 10.06
N ARG A 1138 50.83 -3.02 10.26
CA ARG A 1138 49.97 -2.33 9.26
C ARG A 1138 49.07 -3.30 8.47
N GLN A 1139 47.79 -2.94 8.43
CA GLN A 1139 46.83 -3.06 7.31
C GLN A 1139 47.06 -4.23 6.34
#